data_AF-A0AAD3MWM4-F1
#
_entry.id   AF-A0AAD3MWM4-F1
#
_cell.length_a   1.000
_cell.length_b   1.000
_cell.length_c   1.000
_cell.angle_alpha   90.00
_cell.angle_beta   90.00
_cell.angle_gamma   90.00
#
_symmetry.space_group_name_H-M   'P 1'
#
loop_
_entity.id
_entity.type
_entity.pdbx_description
1 polymer ?
#
loop_
_entity_poly.entity_id
_entity_poly.type
_entity_poly.pdbx_seq_one_letter_code
_entity_poly.pdbx_strand_id
1 'polypeptide(L)'
;MEYCEKSTLRDTIDHGLHQDQNRLWRLFREILDGLAYIHEQGMIHRDLKPVNIFLDSQDHVKIGDFGLATDHPANVAAGKFEVEESGSAVIPKPDPSGNMTGMVGTALYVSPEVQGNTKATYNQKVDLFSLGIILFEMSYRPMTTGAERINVLSQLRAEPIVFPGDFTAYEQGTQKVIQWLLNHDPALRPTTQELLKSELLPPPQMEESELHEVLQHTMANINGKAYRTMVGQLFAQNTSPVMDYTYDIDLHKGSFSFNSAKLQQHVYETITRIFKKHGAVRLQTPLLLPRNRKLYDGSELACFMDHSGMLVTLPYDLRMAFARFVARNNITHLKRYSIERVFRPRKLDRAHPRELLECAFDIITPVTNSLLPDAETIYTISEIVQEFPALQERNYNIYLNHTSLLKAILLHSGVPEDKLSQASNILCDAMSEKLTKREVEAKFCNFSLSTNSLQTLYKYIEQKGNLQDLAPLLTSLTKQKTAVTQLAKQGLKDLEELTVLLRRLGVKLQVVVNLGLVYKVQHHSGIIFQFVAFIRKRKRTVPDIVAAGGRYDHLILEFRGPASTVPVPSAVGASVALDKVCAAMASMEEPPSVSSCDALVVPVGQSSMSKAINVVQKLWSTGVSADIAYDVSQSQETTLDHCRLAGITCVALVSDKEGNYVKVKSFEKDRQSEKRIPESDLVDHVIQKCRTKFFEERNIREISESISLQNPKGSLLNTTGSSEQHGSSGMNMNVNVISPEKVSSSARRRYETQIQTRLQNLGSNLQNKSNDIEVLAVDLQKETLINFLSLEFDSEEQFNSSVKTLLSRLPKQRYLKSICDEIHHYKITKKVAVVVLYSYKDDYYKILL
;
A
#
# COMPACT_ATOMS: atom_id res chain seq x y z
N MET A 1 40.91 -42.59 2.32
CA MET A 1 39.55 -42.70 2.87
C MET A 1 39.48 -41.83 4.11
N GLU A 2 38.48 -40.95 4.21
CA GLU A 2 38.15 -40.27 5.47
C GLU A 2 37.62 -41.28 6.49
N TYR A 3 37.86 -41.03 7.77
CA TYR A 3 37.43 -41.93 8.86
C TYR A 3 35.95 -41.70 9.19
N CYS A 4 35.09 -42.65 8.83
CA CYS A 4 33.65 -42.62 9.15
C CYS A 4 33.43 -43.25 10.54
N GLU A 5 33.37 -42.41 11.58
CA GLU A 5 33.48 -42.85 12.98
C GLU A 5 32.27 -43.62 13.57
N LYS A 6 31.07 -43.62 12.94
CA LYS A 6 29.85 -43.91 13.73
C LYS A 6 28.75 -44.83 13.20
N SER A 7 28.62 -45.17 11.92
CA SER A 7 27.66 -46.21 11.48
C SER A 7 27.63 -46.38 9.96
N THR A 8 27.16 -47.56 9.53
CA THR A 8 26.71 -47.81 8.16
C THR A 8 25.25 -47.40 7.99
N LEU A 9 24.77 -47.25 6.75
CA LEU A 9 23.34 -47.07 6.46
C LEU A 9 22.53 -48.24 7.04
N ARG A 10 23.10 -49.46 7.10
CA ARG A 10 22.46 -50.61 7.75
C ARG A 10 22.13 -50.33 9.21
N ASP A 11 23.10 -49.84 9.97
CA ASP A 11 22.89 -49.50 11.39
C ASP A 11 21.80 -48.42 11.51
N THR A 12 21.81 -47.44 10.62
CA THR A 12 20.82 -46.34 10.63
C THR A 12 19.40 -46.85 10.34
N ILE A 13 19.25 -47.78 9.41
CA ILE A 13 17.97 -48.45 9.13
C ILE A 13 17.48 -49.21 10.37
N ASP A 14 18.37 -49.99 10.99
CA ASP A 14 18.04 -50.81 12.17
C ASP A 14 17.65 -49.95 13.40
N HIS A 15 18.17 -48.73 13.50
CA HIS A 15 17.80 -47.74 14.53
C HIS A 15 16.55 -46.91 14.18
N GLY A 16 15.76 -47.30 13.17
CA GLY A 16 14.43 -46.75 12.93
C GLY A 16 14.36 -45.56 11.97
N LEU A 17 15.23 -45.49 10.95
CA LEU A 17 15.24 -44.41 9.94
C LEU A 17 13.86 -44.10 9.33
N HIS A 18 13.01 -45.11 9.12
CA HIS A 18 11.65 -44.97 8.59
C HIS A 18 10.76 -43.96 9.36
N GLN A 19 11.10 -43.66 10.62
CA GLN A 19 10.36 -42.70 11.46
C GLN A 19 10.72 -41.23 11.15
N ASP A 20 11.88 -40.96 10.54
CA ASP A 20 12.36 -39.62 10.19
C ASP A 20 12.43 -39.45 8.67
N GLN A 21 11.31 -39.01 8.09
CA GLN A 21 11.18 -38.85 6.65
C GLN A 21 12.12 -37.78 6.08
N ASN A 22 12.42 -36.71 6.83
CA ASN A 22 13.32 -35.66 6.34
C ASN A 22 14.76 -36.18 6.23
N ARG A 23 15.24 -36.88 7.27
CA ARG A 23 16.55 -37.50 7.26
C ARG A 23 16.64 -38.62 6.20
N LEU A 24 15.60 -39.45 6.08
CA LEU A 24 15.51 -40.51 5.06
C LEU A 24 15.69 -39.95 3.65
N TRP A 25 14.89 -38.94 3.27
CA TRP A 25 14.93 -38.37 1.93
C TRP A 25 16.22 -37.59 1.65
N ARG A 26 16.79 -36.92 2.67
CA ARG A 26 18.11 -36.28 2.57
C ARG A 26 19.19 -37.32 2.26
N LEU A 27 19.28 -38.40 3.06
CA LEU A 27 20.25 -39.47 2.84
C LEU A 27 20.03 -40.17 1.51
N PHE A 28 18.77 -40.44 1.12
CA PHE A 28 18.47 -41.05 -0.18
C PHE A 28 18.95 -40.17 -1.34
N ARG A 29 18.73 -38.86 -1.26
CA ARG A 29 19.19 -37.89 -2.27
C ARG A 29 20.73 -37.85 -2.34
N GLU A 30 21.42 -37.85 -1.20
CA GLU A 30 22.89 -37.90 -1.17
C GLU A 30 23.46 -39.21 -1.73
N ILE A 31 22.82 -40.37 -1.48
CA ILE A 31 23.18 -41.65 -2.13
C ILE A 31 23.00 -41.53 -3.65
N LEU A 32 21.89 -40.93 -4.09
CA LEU A 32 21.57 -40.76 -5.51
C LEU A 32 22.54 -39.81 -6.22
N ASP A 33 22.92 -38.70 -5.57
CA ASP A 33 23.95 -37.77 -6.07
C ASP A 33 25.33 -38.45 -6.15
N GLY A 34 25.68 -39.26 -5.14
CA GLY A 34 26.90 -40.07 -5.14
C GLY A 34 26.94 -41.09 -6.28
N LEU A 35 25.82 -41.79 -6.54
CA LEU A 35 25.71 -42.71 -7.68
C LEU A 35 25.74 -41.98 -9.01
N ALA A 36 25.10 -40.80 -9.11
CA ALA A 36 25.16 -39.98 -10.32
C ALA A 36 26.60 -39.63 -10.69
N TYR A 37 27.41 -39.26 -9.69
CA TYR A 37 28.83 -39.01 -9.87
C TYR A 37 29.59 -40.27 -10.32
N ILE A 38 29.39 -41.42 -9.67
CA ILE A 38 30.05 -42.70 -10.04
C ILE A 38 29.71 -43.07 -11.50
N HIS A 39 28.45 -42.94 -11.90
CA HIS A 39 27.98 -43.26 -13.26
C HIS A 39 28.48 -42.27 -14.30
N GLU A 40 28.62 -40.98 -13.96
CA GLU A 40 29.22 -39.96 -14.83
C GLU A 40 30.70 -40.25 -15.11
N GLN A 41 31.42 -40.80 -14.13
CA GLN A 41 32.80 -41.28 -14.31
C GLN A 41 32.88 -42.61 -15.09
N GLY A 42 31.76 -43.15 -15.58
CA GLY A 42 31.72 -44.38 -16.37
C GLY A 42 31.85 -45.68 -15.56
N MET A 43 31.81 -45.60 -14.23
CA MET A 43 31.91 -46.75 -13.33
C MET A 43 30.53 -47.29 -12.92
N ILE A 44 30.47 -48.56 -12.56
CA ILE A 44 29.27 -49.23 -12.00
C ILE A 44 29.67 -49.87 -10.67
N HIS A 45 28.89 -49.65 -9.61
CA HIS A 45 29.24 -50.10 -8.26
C HIS A 45 29.07 -51.62 -8.08
N ARG A 46 27.95 -52.19 -8.53
CA ARG A 46 27.61 -53.64 -8.58
C ARG A 46 27.41 -54.37 -7.25
N ASP A 47 27.95 -53.86 -6.16
CA ASP A 47 27.72 -54.39 -4.80
C ASP A 47 27.08 -53.33 -3.87
N LEU A 48 26.10 -52.59 -4.38
CA LEU A 48 25.43 -51.55 -3.61
C LEU A 48 24.48 -52.19 -2.59
N LYS A 49 24.77 -52.01 -1.30
CA LYS A 49 23.97 -52.52 -0.17
C LYS A 49 24.16 -51.61 1.06
N PRO A 50 23.25 -51.63 2.05
CA PRO A 50 23.32 -50.70 3.19
C PRO A 50 24.61 -50.77 4.02
N VAL A 51 25.31 -51.91 4.03
CA VAL A 51 26.61 -52.05 4.73
C VAL A 51 27.79 -51.40 4.00
N ASN A 52 27.63 -51.08 2.70
CA ASN A 52 28.64 -50.43 1.86
C ASN A 52 28.40 -48.91 1.71
N ILE A 53 27.41 -48.37 2.43
CA ILE A 53 27.09 -46.95 2.48
C ILE A 53 27.39 -46.46 3.89
N PHE A 54 28.30 -45.50 4.03
CA PHE A 54 28.81 -44.99 5.29
C PHE A 54 28.27 -43.59 5.58
N LEU A 55 28.15 -43.25 6.86
CA LEU A 55 27.81 -41.90 7.31
C LEU A 55 29.01 -41.27 8.03
N ASP A 56 29.34 -40.02 7.69
CA ASP A 56 30.39 -39.25 8.38
C ASP A 56 29.90 -38.61 9.69
N SER A 57 30.76 -37.83 10.36
CA SER A 57 30.43 -37.24 11.66
C SER A 57 29.36 -36.14 11.59
N GLN A 58 29.04 -35.66 10.38
CA GLN A 58 28.00 -34.67 10.09
C GLN A 58 26.73 -35.31 9.51
N ASP A 59 26.63 -36.65 9.52
CA ASP A 59 25.47 -37.40 8.99
C ASP A 59 25.34 -37.29 7.45
N HIS A 60 26.45 -37.07 6.72
CA HIS A 60 26.47 -37.12 5.25
C HIS A 60 26.90 -38.48 4.72
N VAL A 61 26.36 -38.84 3.55
CA VAL A 61 26.58 -40.13 2.88
C VAL A 61 27.93 -40.19 2.17
N LYS A 62 28.62 -41.32 2.34
CA LYS A 62 29.78 -41.74 1.55
C LYS A 62 29.58 -43.17 1.04
N ILE A 63 29.71 -43.39 -0.27
CA ILE A 63 29.61 -44.72 -0.88
C ILE A 63 31.01 -45.36 -0.90
N GLY A 64 31.14 -46.61 -0.43
CA GLY A 64 32.42 -47.33 -0.36
C GLY A 64 32.32 -48.81 -0.78
N ASP A 65 33.46 -49.52 -0.70
CA ASP A 65 33.65 -50.91 -1.14
C ASP A 65 33.37 -51.18 -2.63
N PHE A 66 34.32 -50.73 -3.47
CA PHE A 66 34.31 -50.92 -4.93
C PHE A 66 34.90 -52.28 -5.37
N GLY A 67 34.95 -53.30 -4.50
CA GLY A 67 35.63 -54.58 -4.77
C GLY A 67 35.11 -55.39 -5.98
N LEU A 68 33.94 -55.03 -6.51
CA LEU A 68 33.33 -55.61 -7.71
C LEU A 68 33.04 -54.57 -8.81
N ALA A 69 33.49 -53.32 -8.63
CA ALA A 69 33.32 -52.26 -9.62
C ALA A 69 34.19 -52.53 -10.85
N THR A 70 33.70 -52.16 -12.04
CA THR A 70 34.46 -52.29 -13.28
C THR A 70 34.04 -51.21 -14.26
N ASP A 71 34.90 -51.01 -15.24
CA ASP A 71 34.63 -50.24 -16.44
C ASP A 71 33.75 -51.04 -17.42
N HIS A 72 32.99 -50.30 -18.23
CA HIS A 72 31.98 -50.76 -19.18
C HIS A 72 32.31 -52.07 -19.96
N PRO A 73 31.36 -53.02 -20.17
CA PRO A 73 31.60 -54.28 -20.90
C PRO A 73 31.68 -54.15 -22.44
N ALA A 74 32.16 -53.03 -22.99
CA ALA A 74 32.18 -52.78 -24.44
C ALA A 74 33.52 -53.13 -25.15
N ASN A 75 34.57 -53.59 -24.46
CA ASN A 75 35.91 -53.72 -25.06
C ASN A 75 36.57 -55.11 -25.06
N VAL A 76 35.83 -56.22 -24.96
CA VAL A 76 36.43 -57.59 -25.04
C VAL A 76 36.34 -58.21 -26.45
N ALA A 77 36.07 -57.43 -27.49
CA ALA A 77 36.03 -57.91 -28.88
C ALA A 77 36.91 -57.08 -29.84
N ALA A 78 38.20 -56.89 -29.51
CA ALA A 78 39.27 -56.59 -30.48
C ALA A 78 40.64 -56.88 -29.84
N GLY A 79 41.45 -57.74 -30.47
CA GLY A 79 42.72 -58.29 -29.94
C GLY A 79 43.85 -57.28 -29.74
N LYS A 80 45.08 -57.65 -29.35
CA LYS A 80 45.90 -58.86 -29.56
C LYS A 80 47.16 -58.78 -28.66
N PHE A 81 47.72 -59.95 -28.30
CA PHE A 81 49.14 -60.32 -28.05
C PHE A 81 50.08 -59.27 -27.40
N GLU A 82 50.78 -59.59 -26.30
CA GLU A 82 52.06 -60.34 -26.32
C GLU A 82 52.35 -61.13 -25.02
N VAL A 83 53.38 -61.97 -25.10
CA VAL A 83 53.73 -63.14 -24.29
C VAL A 83 54.69 -62.79 -23.14
N GLU A 84 54.59 -63.53 -22.02
CA GLU A 84 55.67 -64.15 -21.19
C GLU A 84 55.06 -64.52 -19.81
N GLU A 85 54.55 -65.72 -19.57
CA GLU A 85 55.20 -67.02 -19.24
C GLU A 85 55.82 -67.13 -17.83
N SER A 86 55.34 -68.15 -17.09
CA SER A 86 55.76 -68.69 -15.76
C SER A 86 54.81 -68.31 -14.60
N GLY A 87 54.15 -69.19 -13.85
CA GLY A 87 54.10 -70.65 -13.80
C GLY A 87 53.51 -71.07 -12.44
N SER A 88 52.67 -72.10 -12.46
CA SER A 88 52.22 -72.97 -11.36
C SER A 88 50.98 -72.62 -10.52
N ALA A 89 50.05 -73.57 -10.57
CA ALA A 89 48.82 -73.66 -9.83
C ALA A 89 49.05 -73.98 -8.35
N VAL A 90 48.25 -73.36 -7.47
CA VAL A 90 47.99 -73.88 -6.12
C VAL A 90 46.47 -73.89 -5.92
N ILE A 91 45.93 -75.10 -5.86
CA ILE A 91 44.62 -75.39 -5.26
C ILE A 91 44.80 -75.33 -3.74
N PRO A 92 43.93 -74.64 -2.99
CA PRO A 92 43.61 -75.09 -1.64
C PRO A 92 42.20 -75.68 -1.62
N LYS A 93 42.16 -76.91 -1.11
CA LYS A 93 40.98 -77.65 -0.68
C LYS A 93 40.22 -76.92 0.44
N PRO A 94 38.95 -77.27 0.68
CA PRO A 94 38.00 -76.47 1.46
C PRO A 94 38.26 -76.59 2.96
N ASP A 95 38.13 -75.48 3.68
CA ASP A 95 38.16 -75.46 5.15
C ASP A 95 36.72 -75.47 5.71
N PRO A 96 36.41 -76.31 6.72
CA PRO A 96 35.05 -76.61 7.16
C PRO A 96 34.63 -75.74 8.35
N SER A 97 34.38 -74.46 8.09
CA SER A 97 33.69 -73.58 9.05
C SER A 97 32.73 -72.65 8.30
N GLY A 98 31.46 -72.70 8.69
CA GLY A 98 30.34 -72.19 7.91
C GLY A 98 30.37 -70.67 7.70
N ASN A 99 30.44 -70.26 6.43
CA ASN A 99 30.07 -68.93 5.94
C ASN A 99 29.10 -69.04 4.75
N MET A 100 28.08 -69.91 4.87
CA MET A 100 27.00 -70.05 3.89
C MET A 100 25.94 -68.93 3.97
N THR A 101 26.00 -68.03 4.95
CA THR A 101 25.04 -66.92 5.15
C THR A 101 25.45 -65.60 4.48
N GLY A 102 26.75 -65.37 4.22
CA GLY A 102 27.26 -64.14 3.60
C GLY A 102 26.92 -64.00 2.11
N MET A 103 26.96 -65.11 1.35
CA MET A 103 26.57 -65.13 -0.07
C MET A 103 25.06 -64.95 -0.26
N VAL A 104 24.25 -65.41 0.68
CA VAL A 104 22.78 -65.27 0.65
C VAL A 104 22.34 -63.82 0.89
N GLY A 105 23.06 -63.08 1.76
CA GLY A 105 22.72 -61.69 2.08
C GLY A 105 22.96 -60.68 0.95
N THR A 106 24.01 -60.88 0.14
CA THR A 106 24.33 -60.01 -1.00
C THR A 106 23.40 -60.26 -2.19
N ALA A 107 22.93 -61.51 -2.38
CA ALA A 107 22.03 -61.88 -3.47
C ALA A 107 20.67 -61.14 -3.46
N LEU A 108 20.26 -60.58 -2.32
CA LEU A 108 18.99 -59.86 -2.17
C LEU A 108 18.99 -58.46 -2.83
N TYR A 109 20.15 -57.89 -3.16
CA TYR A 109 20.26 -56.56 -3.79
C TYR A 109 20.63 -56.60 -5.28
N VAL A 110 21.13 -57.75 -5.75
CA VAL A 110 21.60 -57.93 -7.13
C VAL A 110 20.42 -57.92 -8.09
N SER A 111 20.50 -57.21 -9.22
CA SER A 111 19.40 -57.15 -10.18
C SER A 111 19.17 -58.48 -10.92
N PRO A 112 17.94 -58.74 -11.42
CA PRO A 112 17.60 -60.00 -12.11
C PRO A 112 18.51 -60.31 -13.31
N GLU A 113 18.90 -59.27 -14.06
CA GLU A 113 19.77 -59.36 -15.23
C GLU A 113 21.22 -59.78 -14.90
N VAL A 114 21.64 -59.70 -13.63
CA VAL A 114 22.96 -60.14 -13.16
C VAL A 114 22.93 -61.59 -12.62
N GLN A 115 21.77 -62.10 -12.21
CA GLN A 115 21.59 -63.47 -11.66
C GLN A 115 21.34 -64.55 -12.74
N GLY A 116 20.86 -64.17 -13.93
CA GLY A 116 20.57 -65.11 -15.02
C GLY A 116 21.82 -65.57 -15.77
N ASN A 117 22.00 -66.89 -15.92
CA ASN A 117 23.14 -67.49 -16.63
C ASN A 117 23.02 -67.29 -18.16
N THR A 118 23.26 -66.07 -18.65
CA THR A 118 23.41 -65.75 -20.07
C THR A 118 24.38 -64.58 -20.23
N LYS A 119 25.13 -64.56 -21.34
CA LYS A 119 26.09 -63.49 -21.72
C LYS A 119 25.40 -62.14 -21.99
N ALA A 120 24.68 -61.59 -21.02
CA ALA A 120 24.07 -60.27 -21.11
C ALA A 120 25.06 -59.19 -20.64
N THR A 121 25.35 -58.21 -21.49
CA THR A 121 26.02 -56.97 -21.11
C THR A 121 25.06 -56.11 -20.29
N TYR A 122 25.37 -55.87 -19.02
CA TYR A 122 24.60 -55.03 -18.11
C TYR A 122 25.24 -53.64 -17.97
N ASN A 123 24.41 -52.63 -17.63
CA ASN A 123 24.79 -51.22 -17.56
C ASN A 123 24.60 -50.65 -16.14
N GLN A 124 24.76 -49.33 -15.97
CA GLN A 124 24.67 -48.67 -14.66
C GLN A 124 23.30 -48.80 -13.96
N LYS A 125 22.25 -49.24 -14.67
CA LYS A 125 20.90 -49.45 -14.10
C LYS A 125 20.86 -50.57 -13.06
N VAL A 126 21.86 -51.45 -13.02
CA VAL A 126 21.94 -52.49 -11.98
C VAL A 126 21.99 -51.89 -10.57
N ASP A 127 22.73 -50.79 -10.39
CA ASP A 127 22.84 -50.09 -9.10
C ASP A 127 21.51 -49.43 -8.70
N LEU A 128 20.69 -49.02 -9.68
CA LEU A 128 19.36 -48.44 -9.45
C LEU A 128 18.37 -49.48 -8.93
N PHE A 129 18.50 -50.74 -9.35
CA PHE A 129 17.69 -51.83 -8.78
C PHE A 129 18.06 -52.07 -7.32
N SER A 130 19.36 -52.14 -7.02
CA SER A 130 19.86 -52.25 -5.65
C SER A 130 19.39 -51.08 -4.79
N LEU A 131 19.41 -49.86 -5.35
CA LEU A 131 18.89 -48.66 -4.70
C LEU A 131 17.38 -48.74 -4.41
N GLY A 132 16.58 -49.39 -5.26
CA GLY A 132 15.16 -49.63 -5.01
C GLY A 132 14.90 -50.53 -3.80
N ILE A 133 15.72 -51.57 -3.62
CA ILE A 133 15.67 -52.43 -2.44
C ILE A 133 16.11 -51.67 -1.19
N ILE A 134 17.16 -50.85 -1.30
CA ILE A 134 17.66 -50.01 -0.20
C ILE A 134 16.61 -48.99 0.23
N LEU A 135 15.95 -48.29 -0.72
CA LEU A 135 14.89 -47.34 -0.42
C LEU A 135 13.73 -48.01 0.33
N PHE A 136 13.32 -49.21 -0.10
CA PHE A 136 12.30 -49.96 0.64
C PHE A 136 12.74 -50.23 2.08
N GLU A 137 13.98 -50.71 2.30
CA GLU A 137 14.47 -50.96 3.66
C GLU A 137 14.64 -49.67 4.48
N MET A 138 14.96 -48.54 3.87
CA MET A 138 14.99 -47.23 4.55
C MET A 138 13.59 -46.80 5.01
N SER A 139 12.56 -47.10 4.21
CA SER A 139 11.17 -46.68 4.44
C SER A 139 10.33 -47.69 5.22
N TYR A 140 10.81 -48.91 5.44
CA TYR A 140 10.09 -49.94 6.16
C TYR A 140 10.62 -50.15 7.58
N ARG A 141 9.77 -50.61 8.49
CA ARG A 141 10.21 -50.95 9.86
C ARG A 141 11.32 -52.02 9.83
N PRO A 142 12.28 -52.01 10.77
CA PRO A 142 13.29 -53.07 10.86
C PRO A 142 12.67 -54.46 10.95
N MET A 143 13.18 -55.38 10.14
CA MET A 143 12.75 -56.78 10.13
C MET A 143 13.47 -57.54 11.24
N THR A 144 12.71 -58.28 12.05
CA THR A 144 13.20 -58.86 13.31
C THR A 144 14.00 -60.14 13.12
N THR A 145 13.80 -60.85 12.01
CA THR A 145 14.50 -62.11 11.71
C THR A 145 15.05 -62.11 10.28
N GLY A 146 16.16 -62.82 10.06
CA GLY A 146 16.71 -63.02 8.72
C GLY A 146 15.73 -63.72 7.76
N ALA A 147 14.87 -64.61 8.28
CA ALA A 147 13.85 -65.30 7.49
C ALA A 147 12.72 -64.37 7.03
N GLU A 148 12.25 -63.46 7.90
CA GLU A 148 11.31 -62.38 7.54
C GLU A 148 11.90 -61.52 6.43
N ARG A 149 13.16 -61.10 6.59
CA ARG A 149 13.86 -60.28 5.59
C ARG A 149 14.03 -60.95 4.24
N ILE A 150 14.44 -62.22 4.21
CA ILE A 150 14.55 -62.97 2.95
C ILE A 150 13.19 -63.08 2.27
N ASN A 151 12.12 -63.39 3.02
CA ASN A 151 10.78 -63.54 2.44
C ASN A 151 10.27 -62.22 1.84
N VAL A 152 10.29 -61.13 2.61
CA VAL A 152 9.82 -59.81 2.17
C VAL A 152 10.60 -59.31 0.95
N LEU A 153 11.94 -59.35 1.01
CA LEU A 153 12.75 -58.88 -0.11
C LEU A 153 12.63 -59.79 -1.34
N SER A 154 12.41 -61.09 -1.17
CA SER A 154 12.15 -61.99 -2.31
C SER A 154 10.83 -61.68 -3.01
N GLN A 155 9.78 -61.30 -2.26
CA GLN A 155 8.49 -60.87 -2.83
C GLN A 155 8.59 -59.53 -3.57
N LEU A 156 9.37 -58.59 -3.05
CA LEU A 156 9.62 -57.29 -3.72
C LEU A 156 10.42 -57.43 -5.02
N ARG A 157 11.24 -58.47 -5.13
CA ARG A 157 12.04 -58.78 -6.32
C ARG A 157 11.30 -59.63 -7.36
N ALA A 158 10.08 -60.09 -7.05
CA ALA A 158 9.29 -60.91 -7.96
C ALA A 158 8.49 -60.04 -8.94
N GLU A 159 8.05 -60.64 -10.05
CA GLU A 159 7.11 -60.02 -10.98
C GLU A 159 5.75 -60.72 -10.88
N PRO A 160 4.66 -60.03 -10.47
CA PRO A 160 4.58 -58.61 -10.09
C PRO A 160 5.20 -58.31 -8.71
N ILE A 161 5.64 -57.06 -8.50
CA ILE A 161 6.19 -56.58 -7.22
C ILE A 161 5.09 -56.61 -6.15
N VAL A 162 5.32 -57.34 -5.05
CA VAL A 162 4.38 -57.42 -3.92
C VAL A 162 4.98 -56.74 -2.69
N PHE A 163 4.29 -55.70 -2.20
CA PHE A 163 4.64 -55.01 -0.95
C PHE A 163 3.99 -55.70 0.26
N PRO A 164 4.62 -55.68 1.46
CA PRO A 164 3.98 -56.15 2.69
C PRO A 164 2.68 -55.40 3.01
N GLY A 165 1.68 -56.11 3.54
CA GLY A 165 0.37 -55.53 3.82
C GLY A 165 0.35 -54.43 4.90
N ASP A 166 1.37 -54.37 5.76
CA ASP A 166 1.59 -53.32 6.75
C ASP A 166 2.39 -52.12 6.20
N PHE A 167 2.79 -52.14 4.93
CA PHE A 167 3.33 -50.98 4.22
C PHE A 167 2.17 -50.07 3.78
N THR A 168 1.64 -49.31 4.74
CA THR A 168 0.36 -48.58 4.60
C THR A 168 0.36 -47.52 3.49
N ALA A 169 -0.83 -47.29 2.89
CA ALA A 169 -1.09 -46.45 1.72
C ALA A 169 -0.76 -44.94 1.83
N TYR A 170 -0.14 -44.47 2.92
CA TYR A 170 0.28 -43.07 3.09
C TYR A 170 1.55 -42.72 2.28
N GLU A 171 2.20 -43.71 1.65
CA GLU A 171 3.46 -43.55 0.92
C GLU A 171 3.35 -43.80 -0.60
N GLN A 172 2.25 -43.33 -1.23
CA GLN A 172 2.06 -43.51 -2.69
C GLN A 172 3.23 -42.95 -3.52
N GLY A 173 3.93 -41.92 -3.04
CA GLY A 173 5.14 -41.38 -3.67
C GLY A 173 6.32 -42.35 -3.60
N THR A 174 6.67 -42.81 -2.39
CA THR A 174 7.77 -43.76 -2.16
C THR A 174 7.55 -45.08 -2.91
N GLN A 175 6.32 -45.61 -2.88
CA GLN A 175 5.96 -46.84 -3.61
C GLN A 175 6.20 -46.70 -5.12
N LYS A 176 5.82 -45.55 -5.72
CA LYS A 176 6.07 -45.29 -7.14
C LYS A 176 7.55 -45.23 -7.47
N VAL A 177 8.37 -44.61 -6.60
CA VAL A 177 9.83 -44.56 -6.79
C VAL A 177 10.42 -45.97 -6.68
N ILE A 178 10.03 -46.77 -5.69
CA ILE A 178 10.48 -48.16 -5.53
C ILE A 178 10.08 -49.01 -6.73
N GLN A 179 8.82 -48.93 -7.19
CA GLN A 179 8.36 -49.65 -8.39
C GLN A 179 9.13 -49.25 -9.65
N TRP A 180 9.46 -47.97 -9.80
CA TRP A 180 10.23 -47.48 -10.94
C TRP A 180 11.67 -47.99 -10.91
N LEU A 181 12.29 -48.06 -9.72
CA LEU A 181 13.63 -48.59 -9.51
C LEU A 181 13.71 -50.11 -9.68
N LEU A 182 12.67 -50.84 -9.24
CA LEU A 182 12.61 -52.30 -9.29
C LEU A 182 12.02 -52.86 -10.59
N ASN A 183 11.85 -52.04 -11.63
CA ASN A 183 11.40 -52.54 -12.93
C ASN A 183 12.38 -53.59 -13.48
N HIS A 184 11.87 -54.76 -13.88
CA HIS A 184 12.68 -55.87 -14.38
C HIS A 184 13.30 -55.61 -15.76
N ASP A 185 12.72 -54.70 -16.55
CA ASP A 185 13.34 -54.20 -17.77
C ASP A 185 14.27 -53.00 -17.46
N PRO A 186 15.61 -53.13 -17.60
CA PRO A 186 16.55 -52.04 -17.34
C PRO A 186 16.34 -50.80 -18.23
N ALA A 187 15.68 -50.95 -19.39
CA ALA A 187 15.36 -49.83 -20.27
C ALA A 187 14.27 -48.93 -19.69
N LEU A 188 13.34 -49.49 -18.90
CA LEU A 188 12.23 -48.78 -18.26
C LEU A 188 12.58 -48.21 -16.87
N ARG A 189 13.69 -48.68 -16.26
CA ARG A 189 14.24 -48.16 -15.00
C ARG A 189 14.81 -46.74 -15.20
N PRO A 190 14.75 -45.80 -14.23
CA PRO A 190 15.31 -44.45 -14.42
C PRO A 190 16.85 -44.46 -14.44
N THR A 191 17.44 -43.44 -15.03
CA THR A 191 18.82 -43.01 -14.71
C THR A 191 18.85 -42.18 -13.43
N THR A 192 20.03 -42.03 -12.82
CA THR A 192 20.22 -41.17 -11.64
C THR A 192 19.80 -39.72 -11.91
N GLN A 193 20.13 -39.18 -13.09
CA GLN A 193 19.75 -37.81 -13.49
C GLN A 193 18.24 -37.63 -13.72
N GLU A 194 17.57 -38.64 -14.30
CA GLU A 194 16.12 -38.61 -14.48
C GLU A 194 15.39 -38.66 -13.14
N LEU A 195 15.90 -39.45 -12.19
CA LEU A 195 15.32 -39.54 -10.86
C LEU A 195 15.53 -38.22 -10.08
N LEU A 196 16.73 -37.63 -10.09
CA LEU A 196 17.04 -36.35 -9.41
C LEU A 196 16.18 -35.17 -9.88
N LYS A 197 15.71 -35.20 -11.12
CA LYS A 197 14.83 -34.17 -11.72
C LYS A 197 13.34 -34.47 -11.56
N SER A 198 12.98 -35.62 -11.00
CA SER A 198 11.59 -36.06 -10.85
C SER A 198 10.86 -35.28 -9.75
N GLU A 199 9.58 -34.96 -9.99
CA GLU A 199 8.66 -34.42 -8.97
C GLU A 199 8.35 -35.45 -7.87
N LEU A 200 8.75 -36.72 -8.05
CA LEU A 200 8.61 -37.76 -7.04
C LEU A 200 9.63 -37.63 -5.89
N LEU A 201 10.67 -36.79 -6.05
CA LEU A 201 11.63 -36.47 -4.99
C LEU A 201 11.26 -35.15 -4.31
N PRO A 202 11.37 -35.06 -2.97
CA PRO A 202 11.31 -33.78 -2.27
C PRO A 202 12.40 -32.80 -2.78
N PRO A 203 12.14 -31.47 -2.77
CA PRO A 203 13.11 -30.47 -3.21
C PRO A 203 14.39 -30.50 -2.35
N PRO A 204 15.55 -30.10 -2.91
CA PRO A 204 16.80 -30.07 -2.16
C PRO A 204 16.68 -29.13 -0.96
N GLN A 205 17.02 -29.63 0.23
CA GLN A 205 17.09 -28.83 1.45
C GLN A 205 18.49 -28.20 1.51
N MET A 206 18.58 -26.91 1.18
CA MET A 206 19.81 -26.12 1.34
C MET A 206 19.83 -25.52 2.75
N GLU A 207 20.97 -25.51 3.41
CA GLU A 207 21.09 -24.90 4.73
C GLU A 207 20.90 -23.37 4.65
N GLU A 208 20.25 -22.79 5.66
CA GLU A 208 19.97 -21.35 5.72
C GLU A 208 21.27 -20.50 5.72
N SER A 209 22.34 -21.04 6.30
CA SER A 209 23.70 -20.49 6.32
C SER A 209 24.26 -20.28 4.91
N GLU A 210 24.20 -21.31 4.07
CA GLU A 210 24.70 -21.28 2.69
C GLU A 210 23.92 -20.28 1.83
N LEU A 211 22.59 -20.24 1.98
CA LEU A 211 21.76 -19.25 1.29
C LEU A 211 22.16 -17.82 1.67
N HIS A 212 22.41 -17.58 2.95
CA HIS A 212 22.77 -16.27 3.45
C HIS A 212 24.12 -15.81 2.88
N GLU A 213 25.11 -16.69 2.80
CA GLU A 213 26.41 -16.39 2.20
C GLU A 213 26.30 -16.06 0.71
N VAL A 214 25.53 -16.84 -0.06
CA VAL A 214 25.29 -16.59 -1.48
C VAL A 214 24.64 -15.22 -1.70
N LEU A 215 23.64 -14.87 -0.88
CA LEU A 215 23.00 -13.56 -0.94
C LEU A 215 23.97 -12.42 -0.61
N GLN A 216 24.76 -12.56 0.46
CA GLN A 216 25.75 -11.54 0.83
C GLN A 216 26.78 -11.32 -0.28
N HIS A 217 27.34 -12.39 -0.85
CA HIS A 217 28.29 -12.29 -1.96
C HIS A 217 27.67 -11.69 -3.22
N THR A 218 26.43 -12.06 -3.53
CA THR A 218 25.70 -11.50 -4.68
C THR A 218 25.42 -10.01 -4.49
N MET A 219 25.03 -9.58 -3.29
CA MET A 219 24.76 -8.18 -2.97
C MET A 219 26.03 -7.31 -2.91
N ALA A 220 27.18 -7.88 -2.57
CA ALA A 220 28.46 -7.17 -2.56
C ALA A 220 28.94 -6.77 -3.97
N ASN A 221 28.59 -7.55 -4.99
CA ASN A 221 28.97 -7.28 -6.39
C ASN A 221 27.74 -6.93 -7.26
N ILE A 222 27.28 -5.69 -7.15
CA ILE A 222 26.14 -5.13 -7.90
C ILE A 222 26.35 -5.22 -9.43
N ASN A 223 27.60 -5.18 -9.90
CA ASN A 223 27.93 -5.31 -11.32
C ASN A 223 28.15 -6.78 -11.75
N GLY A 224 27.93 -7.75 -10.86
CA GLY A 224 28.10 -9.17 -11.14
C GLY A 224 26.96 -9.76 -11.99
N LYS A 225 27.24 -10.87 -12.68
CA LYS A 225 26.22 -11.62 -13.44
C LYS A 225 25.14 -12.15 -12.49
N ALA A 226 25.53 -12.70 -11.34
CA ALA A 226 24.61 -13.23 -10.33
C ALA A 226 23.60 -12.17 -9.86
N TYR A 227 24.07 -10.96 -9.56
CA TYR A 227 23.21 -9.85 -9.15
C TYR A 227 22.20 -9.48 -10.24
N ARG A 228 22.66 -9.31 -11.48
CA ARG A 228 21.76 -9.02 -12.62
C ARG A 228 20.74 -10.12 -12.86
N THR A 229 21.14 -11.39 -12.74
CA THR A 229 20.22 -12.52 -12.86
C THR A 229 19.18 -12.48 -11.74
N MET A 230 19.59 -12.25 -10.49
CA MET A 230 18.68 -12.12 -9.34
C MET A 230 17.67 -10.98 -9.55
N VAL A 231 18.13 -9.77 -9.89
CA VAL A 231 17.24 -8.63 -10.16
C VAL A 231 16.31 -8.95 -11.34
N GLY A 232 16.82 -9.55 -12.42
CA GLY A 232 15.99 -9.98 -13.55
C GLY A 232 14.87 -10.95 -13.15
N GLN A 233 15.15 -11.91 -12.25
CA GLN A 233 14.13 -12.83 -11.72
C GLN A 233 13.12 -12.12 -10.82
N LEU A 234 13.53 -11.11 -10.05
CA LEU A 234 12.59 -10.29 -9.26
C LEU A 234 11.61 -9.52 -10.15
N PHE A 235 12.07 -8.99 -11.28
CA PHE A 235 11.22 -8.28 -12.24
C PHE A 235 10.40 -9.21 -13.15
N ALA A 236 10.76 -10.50 -13.24
CA ALA A 236 10.03 -11.51 -14.01
C ALA A 236 8.83 -12.12 -13.24
N GLN A 237 8.55 -11.65 -12.02
CA GLN A 237 7.42 -12.15 -11.23
C GLN A 237 6.08 -11.80 -11.88
N ASN A 238 5.16 -12.76 -11.89
CA ASN A 238 3.81 -12.57 -12.41
C ASN A 238 2.91 -11.90 -11.37
N THR A 239 2.12 -10.91 -11.81
CA THR A 239 1.05 -10.30 -11.01
C THR A 239 -0.22 -11.11 -11.15
N SER A 240 -0.87 -11.49 -10.04
CA SER A 240 -2.16 -12.16 -10.12
C SER A 240 -3.28 -11.18 -10.50
N PRO A 241 -4.34 -11.61 -11.21
CA PRO A 241 -5.44 -10.72 -11.60
C PRO A 241 -6.13 -10.02 -10.41
N VAL A 242 -6.19 -10.69 -9.25
CA VAL A 242 -6.75 -10.10 -8.02
C VAL A 242 -5.85 -8.98 -7.49
N MET A 243 -4.53 -9.17 -7.54
CA MET A 243 -3.59 -8.14 -7.11
C MET A 243 -3.65 -6.91 -8.02
N ASP A 244 -3.74 -7.14 -9.33
CA ASP A 244 -3.89 -6.06 -10.31
C ASP A 244 -5.16 -5.25 -10.05
N TYR A 245 -6.31 -5.92 -9.92
CA TYR A 245 -7.61 -5.27 -9.65
C TYR A 245 -7.65 -4.51 -8.31
N THR A 246 -6.97 -5.01 -7.28
CA THR A 246 -7.02 -4.42 -5.93
C THR A 246 -5.93 -3.38 -5.65
N TYR A 247 -4.96 -3.20 -6.56
CA TYR A 247 -3.80 -2.35 -6.34
C TYR A 247 -4.17 -0.88 -6.08
N ASP A 248 -5.08 -0.34 -6.88
CA ASP A 248 -5.49 1.07 -6.91
C ASP A 248 -6.98 1.29 -6.57
N ILE A 249 -7.70 0.23 -6.19
CA ILE A 249 -9.15 0.26 -5.84
C ILE A 249 -9.51 1.35 -4.81
N ASP A 250 -8.56 1.66 -3.93
CA ASP A 250 -8.72 2.62 -2.85
C ASP A 250 -8.50 4.08 -3.28
N LEU A 251 -8.08 4.38 -4.51
CA LEU A 251 -7.91 5.76 -4.99
C LEU A 251 -9.25 6.47 -5.12
N HIS A 252 -10.28 5.75 -5.55
CA HIS A 252 -11.63 6.27 -5.75
C HIS A 252 -12.62 5.60 -4.78
N LYS A 253 -12.36 5.69 -3.46
CA LYS A 253 -13.36 5.26 -2.47
C LYS A 253 -14.61 6.12 -2.59
N GLY A 254 -15.57 5.66 -3.40
CA GLY A 254 -16.75 6.41 -3.84
C GLY A 254 -16.73 6.59 -5.36
N SER A 255 -17.90 6.52 -6.00
CA SER A 255 -18.02 6.75 -7.44
C SER A 255 -17.36 8.07 -7.85
N PHE A 256 -16.80 8.12 -9.07
CA PHE A 256 -16.30 9.35 -9.65
C PHE A 256 -17.38 10.44 -9.58
N SER A 257 -17.03 11.57 -8.96
CA SER A 257 -17.90 12.74 -8.88
C SER A 257 -17.37 13.82 -9.80
N PHE A 258 -18.07 14.04 -10.92
CA PHE A 258 -17.75 15.10 -11.88
C PHE A 258 -17.72 16.49 -11.21
N ASN A 259 -18.62 16.74 -10.26
CA ASN A 259 -18.65 18.00 -9.50
C ASN A 259 -17.40 18.19 -8.64
N SER A 260 -16.87 17.13 -8.04
CA SER A 260 -15.63 17.20 -7.27
C SER A 260 -14.42 17.52 -8.15
N ALA A 261 -14.37 16.97 -9.37
CA ALA A 261 -13.33 17.29 -10.35
C ALA A 261 -13.40 18.76 -10.80
N LYS A 262 -14.61 19.28 -11.11
CA LYS A 262 -14.80 20.70 -11.46
C LYS A 262 -14.37 21.63 -10.33
N LEU A 263 -14.74 21.30 -9.09
CA LEU A 263 -14.34 22.09 -7.93
C LEU A 263 -12.82 22.11 -7.76
N GLN A 264 -12.17 20.95 -7.92
CA GLN A 264 -10.72 20.86 -7.87
C GLN A 264 -10.05 21.70 -8.99
N GLN A 265 -10.61 21.70 -10.20
CA GLN A 265 -10.15 22.57 -11.30
C GLN A 265 -10.29 24.05 -10.95
N HIS A 266 -11.43 24.49 -10.41
CA HIS A 266 -11.64 25.87 -10.00
C HIS A 266 -10.63 26.32 -8.92
N VAL A 267 -10.36 25.46 -7.93
CA VAL A 267 -9.35 25.72 -6.90
C VAL A 267 -7.95 25.84 -7.53
N TYR A 268 -7.61 24.92 -8.44
CA TYR A 268 -6.34 24.91 -9.15
C TYR A 268 -6.09 26.20 -9.94
N GLU A 269 -7.08 26.63 -10.73
CA GLU A 269 -7.00 27.82 -11.57
C GLU A 269 -6.91 29.11 -10.73
N THR A 270 -7.69 29.18 -9.65
CA THR A 270 -7.70 30.33 -8.75
C THR A 270 -6.36 30.50 -8.04
N ILE A 271 -5.80 29.43 -7.48
CA ILE A 271 -4.47 29.48 -6.85
C ILE A 271 -3.38 29.79 -7.88
N THR A 272 -3.47 29.20 -9.08
CA THR A 272 -2.56 29.52 -10.18
C THR A 272 -2.59 31.01 -10.53
N ARG A 273 -3.77 31.63 -10.56
CA ARG A 273 -3.93 33.07 -10.80
C ARG A 273 -3.26 33.90 -9.72
N ILE A 274 -3.42 33.53 -8.45
CA ILE A 274 -2.77 34.21 -7.32
C ILE A 274 -1.25 34.12 -7.46
N PHE A 275 -0.69 32.95 -7.73
CA PHE A 275 0.77 32.83 -7.90
C PHE A 275 1.31 33.63 -9.09
N LYS A 276 0.60 33.64 -10.21
CA LYS A 276 0.95 34.46 -11.37
C LYS A 276 0.87 35.95 -11.05
N LYS A 277 -0.10 36.40 -10.25
CA LYS A 277 -0.20 37.78 -9.75
C LYS A 277 1.06 38.20 -8.98
N HIS A 278 1.70 37.27 -8.26
CA HIS A 278 2.99 37.49 -7.59
C HIS A 278 4.21 37.29 -8.48
N GLY A 279 4.04 37.05 -9.77
CA GLY A 279 5.16 36.87 -10.71
C GLY A 279 5.84 35.51 -10.62
N ALA A 280 5.20 34.50 -10.04
CA ALA A 280 5.73 33.14 -10.01
C ALA A 280 5.51 32.40 -11.32
N VAL A 281 6.50 31.59 -11.72
CA VAL A 281 6.44 30.74 -12.93
C VAL A 281 6.21 29.28 -12.53
N ARG A 282 5.42 28.54 -13.30
CA ARG A 282 5.25 27.10 -13.08
C ARG A 282 6.56 26.37 -13.40
N LEU A 283 7.09 25.60 -12.45
CA LEU A 283 8.29 24.80 -12.66
C LEU A 283 8.11 23.38 -12.10
N GLN A 284 8.29 22.38 -12.96
CA GLN A 284 8.28 20.97 -12.60
C GLN A 284 9.70 20.46 -12.38
N THR A 285 9.86 19.55 -11.41
CA THR A 285 11.12 18.88 -11.10
C THR A 285 10.98 17.37 -11.35
N PRO A 286 12.09 16.62 -11.50
CA PRO A 286 12.02 15.18 -11.72
C PRO A 286 11.18 14.46 -10.66
N LEU A 287 10.34 13.52 -11.10
CA LEU A 287 9.44 12.76 -10.24
C LEU A 287 10.22 11.82 -9.31
N LEU A 288 11.13 11.03 -9.86
CA LEU A 288 11.92 10.06 -9.10
C LEU A 288 13.23 10.66 -8.62
N LEU A 289 13.52 10.46 -7.33
CA LEU A 289 14.80 10.81 -6.72
C LEU A 289 15.49 9.58 -6.16
N PRO A 290 16.84 9.50 -6.19
CA PRO A 290 17.57 8.46 -5.48
C PRO A 290 17.25 8.50 -3.98
N ARG A 291 17.12 7.33 -3.35
CA ARG A 291 16.82 7.24 -1.91
C ARG A 291 17.98 7.83 -1.09
N ASN A 292 17.72 8.94 -0.41
CA ASN A 292 18.66 9.53 0.56
C ASN A 292 18.15 9.32 1.99
N ARG A 293 18.83 8.46 2.78
CA ARG A 293 18.40 8.14 4.15
C ARG A 293 18.54 9.31 5.12
N LYS A 294 19.52 10.21 4.91
CA LYS A 294 19.79 11.33 5.84
C LYS A 294 18.74 12.43 5.73
N LEU A 295 18.32 12.78 4.52
CA LEU A 295 17.43 13.92 4.28
C LEU A 295 15.96 13.64 4.60
N TYR A 296 15.57 12.38 4.74
CA TYR A 296 14.21 11.96 5.02
C TYR A 296 14.07 11.23 6.36
N ASP A 297 15.00 11.46 7.29
CA ASP A 297 14.94 10.84 8.61
C ASP A 297 13.61 11.15 9.32
N GLY A 298 12.92 10.10 9.77
CA GLY A 298 11.57 10.19 10.37
C GLY A 298 10.38 10.26 9.39
N SER A 299 10.58 10.24 8.07
CA SER A 299 9.49 10.17 7.07
C SER A 299 9.48 8.82 6.34
N GLU A 300 8.35 8.12 6.36
CA GLU A 300 8.16 6.92 5.54
C GLU A 300 7.97 7.33 4.07
N LEU A 301 8.86 6.85 3.20
CA LEU A 301 8.84 7.14 1.77
C LEU A 301 8.30 5.96 0.98
N ALA A 302 7.54 6.25 -0.08
CA ALA A 302 7.25 5.26 -1.12
C ALA A 302 8.54 5.00 -1.92
N CYS A 303 9.19 3.89 -1.62
CA CYS A 303 10.48 3.49 -2.19
C CYS A 303 10.27 2.36 -3.20
N PHE A 304 10.94 2.45 -4.34
CA PHE A 304 10.90 1.50 -5.44
C PHE A 304 12.32 1.15 -5.85
N MET A 305 12.45 0.07 -6.62
CA MET A 305 13.69 -0.38 -7.21
C MET A 305 13.58 -0.24 -8.73
N ASP A 306 14.60 0.28 -9.39
CA ASP A 306 14.68 0.26 -10.84
C ASP A 306 15.33 -1.05 -11.36
N HIS A 307 15.37 -1.24 -12.67
CA HIS A 307 15.94 -2.44 -13.31
C HIS A 307 17.45 -2.64 -13.04
N SER A 308 18.15 -1.61 -12.56
CA SER A 308 19.56 -1.70 -12.15
C SER A 308 19.73 -2.14 -10.70
N GLY A 309 18.64 -2.22 -9.93
CA GLY A 309 18.66 -2.45 -8.49
C GLY A 309 18.81 -1.17 -7.67
N MET A 310 18.82 0.01 -8.29
CA MET A 310 18.91 1.29 -7.59
C MET A 310 17.58 1.60 -6.90
N LEU A 311 17.68 2.05 -5.65
CA LEU A 311 16.51 2.48 -4.89
C LEU A 311 16.15 3.94 -5.21
N VAL A 312 14.94 4.13 -5.69
CA VAL A 312 14.36 5.44 -6.02
C VAL A 312 13.11 5.67 -5.18
N THR A 313 12.73 6.93 -4.99
CA THR A 313 11.57 7.31 -4.17
C THR A 313 10.67 8.25 -4.94
N LEU A 314 9.36 8.05 -4.80
CA LEU A 314 8.36 9.04 -5.19
C LEU A 314 8.41 10.26 -4.25
N PRO A 315 8.00 11.45 -4.72
CA PRO A 315 8.16 12.68 -3.94
C PRO A 315 7.25 12.65 -2.71
N TYR A 316 7.84 12.73 -1.53
CA TYR A 316 7.11 12.99 -0.29
C TYR A 316 6.67 14.47 -0.21
N ASP A 317 7.45 15.39 -0.76
CA ASP A 317 7.08 16.79 -0.89
C ASP A 317 7.68 17.37 -2.18
N LEU A 318 7.23 18.57 -2.55
CA LEU A 318 7.69 19.25 -3.76
C LEU A 318 8.96 20.10 -3.54
N ARG A 319 9.47 20.18 -2.31
CA ARG A 319 10.56 21.08 -1.94
C ARG A 319 11.92 20.39 -2.04
N MET A 320 12.01 19.10 -1.71
CA MET A 320 13.27 18.36 -1.80
C MET A 320 13.82 18.30 -3.24
N ALA A 321 12.96 17.94 -4.20
CA ALA A 321 13.32 17.89 -5.61
C ALA A 321 13.72 19.28 -6.14
N PHE A 322 13.06 20.32 -5.65
CA PHE A 322 13.33 21.70 -6.04
C PHE A 322 14.64 22.24 -5.45
N ALA A 323 14.93 22.02 -4.17
CA ALA A 323 16.21 22.41 -3.58
C ALA A 323 17.39 21.76 -4.31
N ARG A 324 17.26 20.49 -4.68
CA ARG A 324 18.23 19.78 -5.53
C ARG A 324 18.37 20.40 -6.91
N PHE A 325 17.26 20.79 -7.53
CA PHE A 325 17.25 21.47 -8.83
C PHE A 325 17.95 22.83 -8.78
N VAL A 326 17.66 23.65 -7.76
CA VAL A 326 18.28 24.96 -7.51
C VAL A 326 19.79 24.80 -7.32
N ALA A 327 20.22 23.88 -6.45
CA ALA A 327 21.63 23.63 -6.16
C ALA A 327 22.44 23.21 -7.41
N ARG A 328 21.86 22.34 -8.25
CA ARG A 328 22.54 21.78 -9.44
C ARG A 328 22.63 22.74 -10.61
N ASN A 329 21.65 23.63 -10.74
CA ASN A 329 21.59 24.61 -11.83
C ASN A 329 22.14 25.99 -11.42
N ASN A 330 22.68 26.12 -10.21
CA ASN A 330 23.22 27.38 -9.67
C ASN A 330 22.21 28.55 -9.77
N ILE A 331 20.93 28.27 -9.48
CA ILE A 331 19.87 29.28 -9.59
C ILE A 331 19.99 30.27 -8.42
N THR A 332 20.09 31.56 -8.74
CA THR A 332 20.22 32.64 -7.73
C THR A 332 18.98 33.51 -7.59
N HIS A 333 18.15 33.59 -8.64
CA HIS A 333 16.90 34.34 -8.64
C HIS A 333 15.81 33.50 -9.31
N LEU A 334 14.75 33.18 -8.57
CA LEU A 334 13.59 32.49 -9.15
C LEU A 334 12.41 32.61 -8.20
N LYS A 335 11.24 32.96 -8.74
CA LYS A 335 9.97 32.76 -8.04
C LYS A 335 9.18 31.69 -8.78
N ARG A 336 8.88 30.60 -8.10
CA ARG A 336 8.20 29.45 -8.73
C ARG A 336 6.94 29.05 -7.99
N TYR A 337 6.07 28.38 -8.72
CA TYR A 337 5.03 27.56 -8.13
C TYR A 337 5.00 26.16 -8.78
N SER A 338 4.47 25.18 -8.06
CA SER A 338 4.29 23.81 -8.53
C SER A 338 3.03 23.23 -7.89
N ILE A 339 2.16 22.62 -8.69
CA ILE A 339 0.97 21.92 -8.20
C ILE A 339 1.04 20.50 -8.75
N GLU A 340 1.43 19.56 -7.91
CA GLU A 340 1.78 18.20 -8.31
C GLU A 340 1.41 17.18 -7.21
N ARG A 341 1.35 15.90 -7.59
CA ARG A 341 1.06 14.81 -6.65
C ARG A 341 2.26 14.51 -5.77
N VAL A 342 2.00 14.29 -4.48
CA VAL A 342 2.96 13.76 -3.51
C VAL A 342 2.43 12.48 -2.90
N PHE A 343 3.33 11.59 -2.52
CA PHE A 343 2.98 10.21 -2.18
C PHE A 343 3.30 9.91 -0.72
N ARG A 344 2.40 9.17 -0.08
CA ARG A 344 2.60 8.62 1.27
C ARG A 344 2.47 7.10 1.19
N PRO A 345 3.41 6.34 1.76
CA PRO A 345 3.30 4.88 1.76
C PRO A 345 2.06 4.45 2.55
N ARG A 346 1.53 3.29 2.19
CA ARG A 346 0.49 2.60 2.96
C ARG A 346 1.15 1.52 3.81
N LYS A 347 0.55 1.20 4.95
CA LYS A 347 0.97 0.06 5.79
C LYS A 347 0.69 -1.29 5.14
N LEU A 348 -0.24 -1.32 4.18
CA LEU A 348 -0.57 -2.52 3.43
C LEU A 348 0.48 -2.69 2.32
N ASP A 349 1.14 -3.83 2.31
CA ASP A 349 2.06 -4.20 1.23
C ASP A 349 1.31 -4.39 -0.08
N ARG A 350 2.02 -4.18 -1.20
CA ARG A 350 1.50 -4.35 -2.58
C ARG A 350 0.23 -3.54 -2.86
N ALA A 351 0.17 -2.31 -2.37
CA ALA A 351 -0.91 -1.37 -2.63
C ALA A 351 -0.38 -0.05 -3.19
N HIS A 352 -1.20 0.63 -3.99
CA HIS A 352 -0.85 1.96 -4.51
C HIS A 352 -0.62 2.94 -3.34
N PRO A 353 0.50 3.69 -3.32
CA PRO A 353 0.73 4.72 -2.31
C PRO A 353 -0.42 5.73 -2.28
N ARG A 354 -0.69 6.32 -1.12
CA ARG A 354 -1.71 7.37 -1.04
C ARG A 354 -1.20 8.60 -1.80
N GLU A 355 -1.98 9.04 -2.78
CA GLU A 355 -1.75 10.30 -3.49
C GLU A 355 -2.37 11.46 -2.71
N LEU A 356 -1.66 12.58 -2.69
CA LEU A 356 -2.13 13.86 -2.16
C LEU A 356 -1.73 14.95 -3.14
N LEU A 357 -2.58 15.97 -3.31
CA LEU A 357 -2.26 17.11 -4.16
C LEU A 357 -1.66 18.24 -3.31
N GLU A 358 -0.39 18.55 -3.58
CA GLU A 358 0.35 19.61 -2.92
C GLU A 358 0.59 20.77 -3.89
N CYS A 359 0.53 21.98 -3.34
CA CYS A 359 0.73 23.20 -4.05
C CYS A 359 1.86 23.99 -3.37
N ALA A 360 3.03 24.06 -4.02
CA ALA A 360 4.21 24.74 -3.49
C ALA A 360 4.42 26.09 -4.17
N PHE A 361 4.83 27.08 -3.39
CA PHE A 361 5.30 28.39 -3.83
C PHE A 361 6.64 28.68 -3.17
N ASP A 362 7.64 29.08 -3.94
CA ASP A 362 9.00 29.30 -3.46
C ASP A 362 9.62 30.55 -4.09
N ILE A 363 10.40 31.27 -3.28
CA ILE A 363 11.18 32.44 -3.67
C ILE A 363 12.66 32.14 -3.40
N ILE A 364 13.46 32.17 -4.46
CA ILE A 364 14.92 32.09 -4.45
C ILE A 364 15.47 33.47 -4.75
N THR A 365 16.36 33.93 -3.87
CA THR A 365 17.06 35.21 -3.97
C THR A 365 18.55 35.00 -3.68
N PRO A 366 19.44 35.92 -4.07
CA PRO A 366 20.81 35.93 -3.60
C PRO A 366 20.85 36.00 -2.07
N VAL A 367 22.03 35.75 -1.50
CA VAL A 367 22.25 35.92 -0.06
C VAL A 367 21.86 37.35 0.33
N THR A 368 20.76 37.48 1.05
CA THR A 368 20.28 38.75 1.59
C THR A 368 19.84 38.53 3.04
N ASN A 369 20.06 39.54 3.87
CA ASN A 369 19.54 39.56 5.24
C ASN A 369 18.09 40.06 5.30
N SER A 370 17.39 40.09 4.15
CA SER A 370 16.03 40.62 4.08
C SER A 370 15.02 39.53 4.37
N LEU A 371 14.03 39.84 5.21
CA LEU A 371 12.87 39.00 5.51
C LEU A 371 11.65 39.32 4.64
N LEU A 372 11.83 40.18 3.62
CA LEU A 372 10.76 40.50 2.67
C LEU A 372 10.29 39.28 1.87
N PRO A 373 11.16 38.37 1.37
CA PRO A 373 10.72 37.14 0.72
C PRO A 373 9.86 36.25 1.63
N ASP A 374 10.19 36.18 2.93
CA ASP A 374 9.43 35.43 3.92
C ASP A 374 8.04 36.05 4.13
N ALA A 375 7.99 37.38 4.26
CA ALA A 375 6.76 38.14 4.38
C ALA A 375 5.87 38.02 3.13
N GLU A 376 6.46 38.12 1.93
CA GLU A 376 5.76 37.95 0.65
C GLU A 376 5.19 36.54 0.53
N THR A 377 5.97 35.51 0.86
CA THR A 377 5.50 34.11 0.84
C THR A 377 4.28 33.92 1.74
N ILE A 378 4.34 34.41 2.98
CA ILE A 378 3.22 34.34 3.92
C ILE A 378 2.01 35.14 3.39
N TYR A 379 2.24 36.32 2.82
CA TYR A 379 1.17 37.15 2.25
C TYR A 379 0.48 36.45 1.06
N THR A 380 1.23 35.88 0.12
CA THR A 380 0.68 35.12 -1.01
C THR A 380 -0.20 33.96 -0.54
N ILE A 381 0.21 33.22 0.50
CA ILE A 381 -0.62 32.14 1.06
C ILE A 381 -1.82 32.69 1.83
N SER A 382 -1.68 33.84 2.51
CA SER A 382 -2.80 34.52 3.15
C SER A 382 -3.85 34.96 2.13
N GLU A 383 -3.46 35.40 0.94
CA GLU A 383 -4.41 35.70 -0.14
C GLU A 383 -5.17 34.46 -0.60
N ILE A 384 -4.53 33.29 -0.66
CA ILE A 384 -5.23 32.03 -0.96
C ILE A 384 -6.31 31.75 0.08
N VAL A 385 -5.98 31.87 1.37
CA VAL A 385 -6.95 31.66 2.46
C VAL A 385 -8.11 32.67 2.39
N GLN A 386 -7.82 33.91 1.99
CA GLN A 386 -8.83 34.96 1.84
C GLN A 386 -9.64 34.82 0.54
N GLU A 387 -9.14 34.16 -0.51
CA GLU A 387 -9.89 34.01 -1.75
C GLU A 387 -11.06 33.03 -1.62
N PHE A 388 -10.95 32.05 -0.71
CA PHE A 388 -11.96 31.01 -0.51
C PHE A 388 -12.82 31.26 0.75
N PRO A 389 -14.13 31.53 0.63
CA PRO A 389 -15.02 31.77 1.78
C PRO A 389 -15.01 30.63 2.81
N ALA A 390 -15.01 29.38 2.34
CA ALA A 390 -14.93 28.18 3.19
C ALA A 390 -13.72 28.16 4.13
N LEU A 391 -12.61 28.80 3.72
CA LEU A 391 -11.41 28.90 4.54
C LEU A 391 -11.48 30.09 5.50
N GLN A 392 -12.10 31.20 5.08
CA GLN A 392 -12.32 32.36 5.96
C GLN A 392 -13.17 32.00 7.17
N GLU A 393 -14.26 31.25 6.98
CA GLU A 393 -15.17 30.78 8.05
C GLU A 393 -14.44 29.95 9.12
N ARG A 394 -13.35 29.28 8.74
CA ARG A 394 -12.54 28.45 9.65
C ARG A 394 -11.59 29.27 10.54
N ASN A 395 -11.44 30.57 10.30
CA ASN A 395 -10.62 31.48 11.10
C ASN A 395 -9.17 30.98 11.29
N TYR A 396 -8.45 30.79 10.18
CA TYR A 396 -7.03 30.39 10.22
C TYR A 396 -6.15 31.46 10.87
N ASN A 397 -5.21 31.01 11.70
CA ASN A 397 -4.16 31.85 12.29
C ASN A 397 -2.80 31.49 11.68
N ILE A 398 -1.91 32.47 11.60
CA ILE A 398 -0.52 32.28 11.15
C ILE A 398 0.35 32.09 12.39
N TYR A 399 0.81 30.86 12.60
CA TYR A 399 1.74 30.52 13.67
C TYR A 399 3.17 30.65 13.16
N LEU A 400 3.97 31.47 13.85
CA LEU A 400 5.37 31.74 13.53
C LEU A 400 6.29 31.17 14.60
N ASN A 401 7.45 30.70 14.19
CA ASN A 401 8.59 30.42 15.06
C ASN A 401 9.90 30.58 14.28
N HIS A 402 11.03 30.43 14.96
CA HIS A 402 12.36 30.56 14.37
C HIS A 402 13.27 29.41 14.79
N THR A 403 13.98 28.78 13.86
CA THR A 403 14.82 27.60 14.16
C THR A 403 15.93 27.91 15.15
N SER A 404 16.59 29.07 15.05
CA SER A 404 17.58 29.51 16.05
C SER A 404 16.99 29.73 17.44
N LEU A 405 15.75 30.21 17.54
CA LEU A 405 15.07 30.40 18.83
C LEU A 405 14.73 29.04 19.45
N LEU A 406 14.22 28.11 18.65
CA LEU A 406 13.98 26.73 19.09
C LEU A 406 15.28 26.04 19.55
N LYS A 407 16.37 26.18 18.78
CA LYS A 407 17.71 25.67 19.17
C LYS A 407 18.16 26.27 20.50
N ALA A 408 17.97 27.58 20.71
CA ALA A 408 18.30 28.23 21.97
C ALA A 408 17.48 27.69 23.15
N ILE A 409 16.17 27.47 22.98
CA ILE A 409 15.29 26.91 24.00
C ILE A 409 15.72 25.47 24.37
N LEU A 410 16.05 24.64 23.38
CA LEU A 410 16.51 23.27 23.63
C LEU A 410 17.83 23.24 24.41
N LEU A 411 18.83 24.03 23.99
CA LEU A 411 20.11 24.12 24.67
C LEU A 411 19.98 24.67 26.09
N HIS A 412 19.15 25.70 26.28
CA HIS A 412 18.87 26.26 27.61
C HIS A 412 18.17 25.25 28.54
N SER A 413 17.36 24.37 27.96
CA SER A 413 16.68 23.29 28.67
C SER A 413 17.57 22.06 28.88
N GLY A 414 18.89 22.15 28.64
CA GLY A 414 19.86 21.10 28.94
C GLY A 414 19.97 19.99 27.89
N VAL A 415 19.40 20.16 26.69
CA VAL A 415 19.53 19.17 25.60
C VAL A 415 20.94 19.24 25.02
N PRO A 416 21.68 18.11 24.93
CA PRO A 416 23.00 18.06 24.30
C PRO A 416 22.98 18.48 22.82
N GLU A 417 24.04 19.13 22.34
CA GLU A 417 24.10 19.68 20.98
C GLU A 417 24.02 18.59 19.89
N ASP A 418 24.63 17.44 20.13
CA ASP A 418 24.60 16.25 19.25
C ASP A 418 23.21 15.61 19.14
N LYS A 419 22.31 15.89 20.10
CA LYS A 419 20.96 15.30 20.17
C LYS A 419 19.85 16.26 19.73
N LEU A 420 20.17 17.48 19.30
CA LEU A 420 19.16 18.51 18.94
C LEU A 420 18.19 18.07 17.83
N SER A 421 18.68 17.36 16.81
CA SER A 421 17.85 16.85 15.72
C SER A 421 16.84 15.81 16.21
N GLN A 422 17.28 14.90 17.08
CA GLN A 422 16.43 13.88 17.68
C GLN A 422 15.40 14.51 18.63
N ALA A 423 15.81 15.48 19.45
CA ALA A 423 14.93 16.25 20.31
C ALA A 423 13.84 16.97 19.52
N SER A 424 14.21 17.60 18.39
CA SER A 424 13.25 18.26 17.50
C SER A 424 12.25 17.27 16.90
N ASN A 425 12.69 16.07 16.50
CA ASN A 425 11.80 15.02 15.99
C ASN A 425 10.81 14.54 17.06
N ILE A 426 11.28 14.33 18.30
CA ILE A 426 10.42 13.96 19.44
C ILE A 426 9.35 15.03 19.67
N LEU A 427 9.72 16.31 19.66
CA LEU A 427 8.77 17.41 19.81
C LEU A 427 7.79 17.50 18.64
N CYS A 428 8.24 17.30 17.41
CA CYS A 428 7.37 17.27 16.23
C CYS A 428 6.29 16.19 16.36
N ASP A 429 6.67 14.99 16.80
CA ASP A 429 5.75 13.88 17.01
C ASP A 429 4.82 14.12 18.22
N ALA A 430 5.30 14.77 19.27
CA ALA A 430 4.49 15.21 20.41
C ALA A 430 3.39 16.20 19.98
N MET A 431 3.77 17.22 19.18
CA MET A 431 2.84 18.23 18.66
C MET A 431 1.87 17.66 17.62
N SER A 432 2.21 16.53 17.00
CA SER A 432 1.36 15.79 16.06
C SER A 432 0.46 14.75 16.74
N GLU A 433 0.41 14.72 18.08
CA GLU A 433 -0.32 13.73 18.90
C GLU A 433 0.07 12.27 18.63
N LYS A 434 1.24 12.01 18.02
CA LYS A 434 1.73 10.64 17.81
C LYS A 434 2.34 10.05 19.07
N LEU A 435 2.85 10.90 19.95
CA LEU A 435 3.43 10.52 21.23
C LEU A 435 2.62 11.15 22.36
N THR A 436 2.35 10.35 23.39
CA THR A 436 1.78 10.81 24.65
C THR A 436 2.83 11.57 25.47
N LYS A 437 2.37 12.43 26.39
CA LYS A 437 3.27 13.20 27.28
C LYS A 437 4.28 12.29 28.03
N ARG A 438 3.82 11.11 28.47
CA ARG A 438 4.68 10.12 29.17
C ARG A 438 5.75 9.53 28.25
N GLU A 439 5.41 9.23 27.00
CA GLU A 439 6.38 8.71 26.02
C GLU A 439 7.42 9.78 25.64
N VAL A 440 7.00 11.04 25.54
CA VAL A 440 7.91 12.17 25.32
C VAL A 440 8.88 12.32 26.49
N GLU A 441 8.38 12.31 27.73
CA GLU A 441 9.20 12.35 28.94
C GLU A 441 10.20 11.19 28.98
N ALA A 442 9.77 9.95 28.70
CA ALA A 442 10.65 8.79 28.65
C ALA A 442 11.77 8.94 27.60
N LYS A 443 11.46 9.43 26.39
CA LYS A 443 12.46 9.65 25.34
C LYS A 443 13.47 10.74 25.71
N PHE A 444 13.04 11.80 26.40
CA PHE A 444 13.96 12.83 26.90
C PHE A 444 14.77 12.37 28.11
N CYS A 445 14.25 11.48 28.96
CA CYS A 445 15.04 10.83 30.01
C CYS A 445 16.21 10.02 29.44
N ASN A 446 16.05 9.41 28.25
CA ASN A 446 17.16 8.74 27.54
C ASN A 446 18.27 9.70 27.09
N PHE A 447 18.01 11.02 27.10
CA PHE A 447 19.04 12.04 26.87
C PHE A 447 19.69 12.53 28.17
N SER A 448 19.42 11.87 29.30
CA SER A 448 19.90 12.25 30.63
C SER A 448 19.42 13.62 31.11
N LEU A 449 18.26 14.08 30.60
CA LEU A 449 17.61 15.30 31.06
C LEU A 449 16.95 15.08 32.42
N SER A 450 17.19 16.01 33.36
CA SER A 450 16.51 16.01 34.66
C SER A 450 15.05 16.46 34.54
N THR A 451 14.20 16.07 35.49
CA THR A 451 12.79 16.50 35.54
C THR A 451 12.64 18.02 35.52
N ASN A 452 13.54 18.75 36.19
CA ASN A 452 13.56 20.22 36.19
C ASN A 452 13.87 20.81 34.80
N SER A 453 14.74 20.14 34.04
CA SER A 453 15.09 20.52 32.67
C SER A 453 13.90 20.33 31.73
N LEU A 454 13.16 19.22 31.88
CA LEU A 454 11.92 18.96 31.14
C LEU A 454 10.81 19.96 31.50
N GLN A 455 10.63 20.29 32.78
CA GLN A 455 9.68 21.32 33.19
C GLN A 455 10.02 22.69 32.59
N THR A 456 11.31 23.02 32.53
CA THR A 456 11.80 24.23 31.85
C THR A 456 11.46 24.21 30.36
N LEU A 457 11.67 23.08 29.69
CA LEU A 457 11.33 22.90 28.27
C LEU A 457 9.83 23.12 28.01
N TYR A 458 8.95 22.46 28.79
CA TYR A 458 7.50 22.61 28.65
C TYR A 458 7.04 24.04 28.91
N LYS A 459 7.66 24.73 29.89
CA LYS A 459 7.38 26.14 30.19
C LYS A 459 7.54 27.04 28.95
N TYR A 460 8.48 26.74 28.05
CA TYR A 460 8.64 27.50 26.80
C TYR A 460 7.72 26.99 25.69
N ILE A 461 7.69 25.67 25.45
CA ILE A 461 6.99 25.08 24.30
C ILE A 461 5.48 25.28 24.36
N GLU A 462 4.88 25.35 25.55
CA GLU A 462 3.44 25.56 25.70
C GLU A 462 3.01 27.01 25.46
N GLN A 463 3.95 27.93 25.26
CA GLN A 463 3.68 29.37 25.19
C GLN A 463 3.47 29.84 23.75
N LYS A 464 2.40 30.62 23.57
CA LYS A 464 2.02 31.25 22.31
C LYS A 464 1.39 32.62 22.58
N GLY A 465 1.66 33.60 21.74
CA GLY A 465 1.12 34.95 21.90
C GLY A 465 1.80 35.95 20.97
N ASN A 466 1.58 37.25 21.24
CA ASN A 466 2.35 38.28 20.58
C ASN A 466 3.77 38.33 21.18
N LEU A 467 4.73 38.88 20.45
CA LEU A 467 6.11 39.02 20.95
C LEU A 467 6.18 39.82 22.26
N GLN A 468 5.31 40.82 22.44
CA GLN A 468 5.23 41.61 23.66
C GLN A 468 4.82 40.77 24.87
N ASP A 469 3.87 39.84 24.69
CA ASP A 469 3.37 38.95 25.75
C ASP A 469 4.43 37.91 26.16
N LEU A 470 5.27 37.50 25.20
CA LEU A 470 6.34 36.51 25.42
C LEU A 470 7.64 37.13 25.96
N ALA A 471 7.82 38.44 25.83
CA ALA A 471 9.05 39.15 26.22
C ALA A 471 9.49 38.88 27.68
N PRO A 472 8.60 38.86 28.70
CA PRO A 472 9.00 38.59 30.08
C PRO A 472 9.63 37.20 30.27
N LEU A 473 9.10 36.19 29.57
CA LEU A 473 9.60 34.83 29.60
C LEU A 473 10.97 34.73 28.91
N LEU A 474 11.07 35.31 27.72
CA LEU A 474 12.25 35.30 26.86
C LEU A 474 13.40 36.16 27.41
N THR A 475 13.11 37.08 28.32
CA THR A 475 14.13 37.88 29.02
C THR A 475 15.11 36.99 29.78
N SER A 476 14.66 35.85 30.30
CA SER A 476 15.54 34.89 31.00
C SER A 476 16.57 34.22 30.06
N LEU A 477 16.20 33.98 28.79
CA LEU A 477 17.08 33.45 27.74
C LEU A 477 18.08 34.49 27.21
N THR A 478 17.76 35.78 27.31
CA THR A 478 18.49 36.87 26.65
C THR A 478 19.39 37.70 27.58
N LYS A 479 19.32 37.46 28.90
CA LYS A 479 20.09 38.18 29.93
C LYS A 479 21.57 37.76 30.03
N GLN A 480 21.91 36.51 29.74
CA GLN A 480 23.27 36.00 29.86
C GLN A 480 24.10 36.30 28.59
N LYS A 481 25.44 36.34 28.67
CA LYS A 481 26.31 36.48 27.48
C LYS A 481 26.80 35.12 27.01
N THR A 482 25.89 34.27 26.54
CA THR A 482 26.20 32.93 26.02
C THR A 482 25.87 32.81 24.53
N ALA A 483 26.39 31.76 23.87
CA ALA A 483 26.03 31.44 22.48
C ALA A 483 24.50 31.21 22.32
N VAL A 484 23.86 30.63 23.33
CA VAL A 484 22.40 30.45 23.42
C VAL A 484 21.68 31.80 23.36
N THR A 485 22.19 32.81 24.07
CA THR A 485 21.60 34.15 24.04
C THR A 485 21.73 34.83 22.67
N GLN A 486 22.84 34.61 21.94
CA GLN A 486 22.98 35.16 20.58
C GLN A 486 21.94 34.55 19.63
N LEU A 487 21.74 33.23 19.69
CA LEU A 487 20.72 32.54 18.89
C LEU A 487 19.30 33.03 19.22
N ALA A 488 18.98 33.19 20.51
CA ALA A 488 17.68 33.69 20.94
C ALA A 488 17.45 35.14 20.48
N LYS A 489 18.44 36.03 20.63
CA LYS A 489 18.36 37.43 20.19
C LYS A 489 18.16 37.55 18.68
N GLN A 490 18.87 36.74 17.90
CA GLN A 490 18.72 36.72 16.45
C GLN A 490 17.30 36.30 16.05
N GLY A 491 16.83 35.16 16.56
CA GLY A 491 15.49 34.67 16.20
C GLY A 491 14.36 35.62 16.61
N LEU A 492 14.49 36.31 17.76
CA LEU A 492 13.51 37.30 18.19
C LEU A 492 13.51 38.56 17.33
N LYS A 493 14.71 39.06 16.96
CA LYS A 493 14.84 40.19 16.05
C LYS A 493 14.17 39.91 14.71
N ASP A 494 14.42 38.72 14.15
CA ASP A 494 13.85 38.33 12.86
C ASP A 494 12.33 38.18 12.92
N LEU A 495 11.80 37.61 14.01
CA LEU A 495 10.35 37.53 14.24
C LEU A 495 9.70 38.91 14.38
N GLU A 496 10.37 39.86 15.05
CA GLU A 496 9.88 41.23 15.19
C GLU A 496 9.83 41.96 13.85
N GLU A 497 10.93 41.90 13.08
CA GLU A 497 11.02 42.48 11.74
C GLU A 497 9.96 41.89 10.80
N LEU A 498 9.82 40.56 10.79
CA LEU A 498 8.78 39.89 10.00
C LEU A 498 7.37 40.34 10.39
N THR A 499 7.07 40.43 11.69
CA THR A 499 5.76 40.87 12.18
C THR A 499 5.44 42.31 11.75
N VAL A 500 6.45 43.18 11.66
CA VAL A 500 6.29 44.54 11.10
C VAL A 500 6.00 44.48 9.60
N LEU A 501 6.74 43.67 8.84
CA LEU A 501 6.55 43.52 7.39
C LEU A 501 5.15 42.96 7.06
N LEU A 502 4.68 41.94 7.78
CA LEU A 502 3.34 41.36 7.57
C LEU A 502 2.22 42.38 7.81
N ARG A 503 2.37 43.23 8.84
CA ARG A 503 1.43 44.34 9.07
C ARG A 503 1.46 45.37 7.94
N ARG A 504 2.64 45.71 7.42
CA ARG A 504 2.79 46.64 6.28
C ARG A 504 2.21 46.09 4.97
N LEU A 505 2.29 44.78 4.75
CA LEU A 505 1.65 44.10 3.61
C LEU A 505 0.13 43.97 3.77
N GLY A 506 -0.44 44.30 4.93
CA GLY A 506 -1.88 44.24 5.15
C GLY A 506 -2.41 42.82 5.35
N VAL A 507 -1.64 41.93 5.96
CA VAL A 507 -2.12 40.58 6.31
C VAL A 507 -3.29 40.69 7.30
N LYS A 508 -4.48 40.25 6.86
CA LYS A 508 -5.72 40.27 7.66
C LYS A 508 -5.79 39.17 8.73
N LEU A 509 -5.08 38.05 8.52
CA LEU A 509 -5.10 36.91 9.45
C LEU A 509 -4.32 37.23 10.73
N GLN A 510 -4.75 36.65 11.85
CA GLN A 510 -4.04 36.83 13.12
C GLN A 510 -2.67 36.15 13.06
N VAL A 511 -1.61 36.91 13.35
CA VAL A 511 -0.24 36.41 13.46
C VAL A 511 0.09 36.15 14.92
N VAL A 512 0.54 34.93 15.24
CA VAL A 512 0.85 34.50 16.61
C VAL A 512 2.22 33.84 16.63
N VAL A 513 3.09 34.24 17.55
CA VAL A 513 4.37 33.55 17.78
C VAL A 513 4.11 32.35 18.69
N ASN A 514 4.49 31.16 18.24
CA ASN A 514 4.34 29.91 18.97
C ASN A 514 5.72 29.27 19.17
N LEU A 515 6.24 29.32 20.39
CA LEU A 515 7.59 28.82 20.70
C LEU A 515 7.70 27.30 20.55
N GLY A 516 6.58 26.59 20.69
CA GLY A 516 6.47 25.14 20.51
C GLY A 516 6.21 24.68 19.08
N LEU A 517 6.13 25.59 18.10
CA LEU A 517 5.98 25.20 16.71
C LEU A 517 7.26 24.52 16.21
N VAL A 518 7.18 23.22 15.96
CA VAL A 518 8.27 22.41 15.41
C VAL A 518 7.81 21.82 14.08
N TYR A 519 8.39 22.28 12.98
CA TYR A 519 8.02 21.84 11.63
C TYR A 519 9.26 21.62 10.77
N LYS A 520 9.53 20.36 10.39
CA LYS A 520 10.65 19.94 9.51
C LYS A 520 11.93 20.76 9.76
N VAL A 521 12.32 20.91 11.03
CA VAL A 521 13.38 21.85 11.45
C VAL A 521 14.73 21.51 10.80
N GLN A 522 14.95 20.23 10.48
CA GLN A 522 16.14 19.79 9.75
C GLN A 522 16.26 20.35 8.33
N HIS A 523 15.13 20.73 7.72
CA HIS A 523 15.08 21.27 6.36
C HIS A 523 15.06 22.80 6.34
N HIS A 524 14.82 23.44 7.49
CA HIS A 524 14.60 24.87 7.58
C HIS A 524 15.72 25.61 8.32
N SER A 525 15.92 26.88 7.96
CA SER A 525 17.00 27.73 8.41
C SER A 525 16.51 29.15 8.60
N GLY A 526 15.87 29.44 9.73
CA GLY A 526 15.30 30.75 10.03
C GLY A 526 13.83 30.67 10.42
N ILE A 527 13.01 31.51 9.81
CA ILE A 527 11.56 31.54 10.05
C ILE A 527 10.91 30.24 9.58
N ILE A 528 10.03 29.70 10.42
CA ILE A 528 9.09 28.63 10.11
C ILE A 528 7.67 29.08 10.44
N PHE A 529 6.70 28.67 9.63
CA PHE A 529 5.33 29.09 9.79
C PHE A 529 4.30 28.03 9.39
N GLN A 530 3.12 28.11 10.00
CA GLN A 530 1.96 27.26 9.69
C GLN A 530 0.66 28.06 9.73
N PHE A 531 -0.26 27.73 8.84
CA PHE A 531 -1.62 28.26 8.80
C PHE A 531 -2.55 27.24 9.46
N VAL A 532 -3.01 27.56 10.67
CA VAL A 532 -3.73 26.62 11.55
C VAL A 532 -5.10 27.16 11.94
N ALA A 533 -6.13 26.35 11.70
CA ALA A 533 -7.47 26.54 12.24
C ALA A 533 -7.79 25.43 13.24
N PHE A 534 -8.69 25.67 14.20
CA PHE A 534 -9.12 24.66 15.15
C PHE A 534 -10.55 24.24 14.84
N ILE A 535 -10.71 23.04 14.28
CA ILE A 535 -12.00 22.56 13.78
C ILE A 535 -12.56 21.52 14.74
N ARG A 536 -13.85 21.62 15.07
CA ARG A 536 -14.56 20.58 15.82
C ARG A 536 -14.82 19.39 14.92
N LYS A 537 -14.16 18.26 15.19
CA LYS A 537 -14.48 16.95 14.58
C LYS A 537 -15.07 16.05 15.65
N ARG A 538 -16.35 15.67 15.47
CA ARG A 538 -17.12 14.91 16.46
C ARG A 538 -17.15 15.63 17.82
N LYS A 539 -16.53 15.06 18.86
CA LYS A 539 -16.45 15.61 20.23
C LYS A 539 -15.11 16.27 20.58
N ARG A 540 -14.16 16.36 19.63
CA ARG A 540 -12.82 16.92 19.88
C ARG A 540 -12.51 18.06 18.91
N THR A 541 -11.85 19.08 19.43
CA THR A 541 -11.27 20.16 18.61
C THR A 541 -9.89 19.70 18.17
N VAL A 542 -9.66 19.66 16.86
CA VAL A 542 -8.37 19.24 16.28
C VAL A 542 -7.76 20.37 15.46
N PRO A 543 -6.42 20.52 15.47
CA PRO A 543 -5.75 21.46 14.59
C PRO A 543 -5.87 20.99 13.14
N ASP A 544 -6.29 21.89 12.26
CA ASP A 544 -6.29 21.73 10.82
C ASP A 544 -5.25 22.67 10.20
N ILE A 545 -4.19 22.10 9.67
CA ILE A 545 -3.10 22.83 9.00
C ILE A 545 -3.37 22.85 7.50
N VAL A 546 -3.66 24.02 6.92
CA VAL A 546 -3.91 24.16 5.48
C VAL A 546 -2.63 24.41 4.69
N ALA A 547 -1.68 25.11 5.28
CA ALA A 547 -0.40 25.43 4.67
C ALA A 547 0.73 25.48 5.70
N ALA A 548 1.95 25.17 5.28
CA ALA A 548 3.14 25.22 6.11
C ALA A 548 4.37 25.57 5.27
N GLY A 549 5.33 26.27 5.87
CA GLY A 549 6.50 26.74 5.15
C GLY A 549 7.58 27.30 6.06
N GLY A 550 8.61 27.84 5.42
CA GLY A 550 9.73 28.47 6.09
C GLY A 550 10.89 28.68 5.14
N ARG A 551 11.96 29.26 5.68
CA ARG A 551 13.25 29.45 5.00
C ARG A 551 14.06 28.15 5.04
N TYR A 552 14.76 27.77 3.96
CA TYR A 552 15.39 26.45 3.80
C TYR A 552 16.76 26.48 3.08
N ASP A 553 17.53 27.54 3.30
CA ASP A 553 18.87 27.76 2.73
C ASP A 553 19.79 26.54 2.92
N HIS A 554 19.79 25.92 4.12
CA HIS A 554 20.59 24.73 4.41
C HIS A 554 20.23 23.52 3.52
N LEU A 555 18.98 23.40 3.08
CA LEU A 555 18.58 22.28 2.23
C LEU A 555 19.23 22.34 0.84
N ILE A 556 19.47 23.55 0.32
CA ILE A 556 20.16 23.75 -0.96
C ILE A 556 21.64 23.40 -0.80
N LEU A 557 22.24 23.73 0.35
CA LEU A 557 23.64 23.41 0.66
C LEU A 557 23.91 21.89 0.60
N GLU A 558 23.00 21.06 1.13
CA GLU A 558 23.10 19.58 1.12
C GLU A 558 23.19 18.96 -0.28
N PHE A 559 22.72 19.66 -1.32
CA PHE A 559 22.72 19.16 -2.70
C PHE A 559 23.84 19.69 -3.57
N ARG A 560 24.77 20.47 -2.99
CA ARG A 560 25.89 21.02 -3.75
C ARG A 560 26.97 19.97 -4.03
N GLY A 561 27.60 20.13 -5.19
CA GLY A 561 28.79 19.38 -5.51
C GLY A 561 29.97 19.81 -4.62
N PRO A 562 30.87 18.89 -4.25
CA PRO A 562 31.99 19.16 -3.35
C PRO A 562 32.97 20.24 -3.83
N ALA A 563 32.94 20.59 -5.13
CA ALA A 563 33.80 21.60 -5.74
C ALA A 563 33.14 22.97 -5.97
N SER A 564 31.88 23.18 -5.55
CA SER A 564 31.16 24.44 -5.80
C SER A 564 31.51 25.53 -4.79
N THR A 565 31.99 26.68 -5.27
CA THR A 565 32.39 27.85 -4.45
C THR A 565 31.39 29.01 -4.50
N VAL A 566 30.32 28.90 -5.30
CA VAL A 566 29.28 29.93 -5.44
C VAL A 566 28.57 30.13 -4.09
N PRO A 567 28.17 31.34 -3.64
CA PRO A 567 27.38 31.50 -2.41
C PRO A 567 26.03 30.76 -2.46
N VAL A 568 25.55 30.16 -1.36
CA VAL A 568 24.23 29.49 -1.31
C VAL A 568 23.14 30.56 -1.39
N PRO A 569 22.20 30.51 -2.34
CA PRO A 569 21.11 31.47 -2.39
C PRO A 569 20.19 31.33 -1.16
N SER A 570 19.51 32.43 -0.83
CA SER A 570 18.45 32.47 0.17
C SER A 570 17.16 31.93 -0.43
N ALA A 571 16.50 31.00 0.26
CA ALA A 571 15.32 30.30 -0.22
C ALA A 571 14.23 30.22 0.85
N VAL A 572 13.03 30.63 0.50
CA VAL A 572 11.84 30.54 1.35
C VAL A 572 10.66 30.04 0.54
N GLY A 573 9.76 29.28 1.18
CA GLY A 573 8.61 28.75 0.49
C GLY A 573 7.57 28.14 1.40
N ALA A 574 6.39 27.93 0.84
CA ALA A 574 5.24 27.36 1.50
C ALA A 574 4.59 26.29 0.64
N SER A 575 4.01 25.30 1.31
CA SER A 575 3.21 24.24 0.72
C SER A 575 1.78 24.33 1.24
N VAL A 576 0.81 24.36 0.33
CA VAL A 576 -0.63 24.35 0.58
C VAL A 576 -1.18 22.96 0.25
N ALA A 577 -1.97 22.39 1.16
CA ALA A 577 -2.66 21.12 0.93
C ALA A 577 -3.93 21.35 0.09
N LEU A 578 -3.83 21.17 -1.23
CA LEU A 578 -4.93 21.47 -2.15
C LEU A 578 -6.19 20.64 -1.85
N ASP A 579 -6.00 19.38 -1.49
CA ASP A 579 -7.10 18.48 -1.13
C ASP A 579 -7.90 19.00 0.07
N LYS A 580 -7.25 19.70 1.02
CA LYS A 580 -7.95 20.30 2.16
C LYS A 580 -8.78 21.51 1.75
N VAL A 581 -8.29 22.31 0.80
CA VAL A 581 -9.03 23.44 0.22
C VAL A 581 -10.26 22.92 -0.52
N CYS A 582 -10.10 21.90 -1.37
CA CYS A 582 -11.19 21.26 -2.10
C CYS A 582 -12.22 20.66 -1.14
N ALA A 583 -11.77 19.93 -0.11
CA ALA A 583 -12.65 19.35 0.89
C ALA A 583 -13.40 20.41 1.72
N ALA A 584 -12.76 21.56 2.00
CA ALA A 584 -13.42 22.66 2.71
C ALA A 584 -14.54 23.26 1.86
N MET A 585 -14.29 23.51 0.58
CA MET A 585 -15.30 24.02 -0.35
C MET A 585 -16.44 23.04 -0.59
N ALA A 586 -16.14 21.74 -0.69
CA ALA A 586 -17.17 20.70 -0.86
C ALA A 586 -18.04 20.52 0.39
N SER A 587 -17.57 20.95 1.56
CA SER A 587 -18.29 20.85 2.84
C SER A 587 -19.18 22.05 3.17
N MET A 588 -19.22 23.08 2.31
CA MET A 588 -20.10 24.23 2.48
C MET A 588 -21.56 23.81 2.35
N GLU A 589 -22.48 24.51 3.04
CA GLU A 589 -23.92 24.28 2.92
C GLU A 589 -24.40 24.52 1.47
N GLU A 590 -23.92 25.59 0.85
CA GLU A 590 -24.10 25.89 -0.57
C GLU A 590 -22.74 25.91 -1.27
N PRO A 591 -22.28 24.79 -1.85
CA PRO A 591 -21.02 24.76 -2.59
C PRO A 591 -21.15 25.60 -3.87
N PRO A 592 -20.06 26.29 -4.29
CA PRO A 592 -20.12 27.13 -5.48
C PRO A 592 -20.39 26.29 -6.73
N SER A 593 -21.35 26.75 -7.53
CA SER A 593 -21.66 26.13 -8.82
C SER A 593 -20.59 26.48 -9.84
N VAL A 594 -19.66 25.56 -10.06
CA VAL A 594 -18.63 25.67 -11.10
C VAL A 594 -19.18 25.12 -12.40
N SER A 595 -19.23 25.97 -13.42
CA SER A 595 -19.63 25.59 -14.77
C SER A 595 -18.50 24.85 -15.48
N SER A 596 -18.83 23.82 -16.28
CA SER A 596 -17.88 23.15 -17.18
C SER A 596 -17.51 24.00 -18.39
N CYS A 597 -18.45 24.81 -18.89
CA CYS A 597 -18.26 25.68 -20.05
C CYS A 597 -19.15 26.93 -19.96
N ASP A 598 -18.90 27.92 -20.80
CA ASP A 598 -19.69 29.15 -20.86
C ASP A 598 -21.06 28.92 -21.52
N ALA A 599 -21.13 28.05 -22.54
CA ALA A 599 -22.37 27.76 -23.25
C ALA A 599 -22.48 26.31 -23.77
N LEU A 600 -23.68 25.74 -23.77
CA LEU A 600 -23.99 24.47 -24.45
C LEU A 600 -24.77 24.74 -25.73
N VAL A 601 -24.30 24.23 -26.86
CA VAL A 601 -24.98 24.28 -28.16
C VAL A 601 -25.79 23.00 -28.35
N VAL A 602 -27.09 23.14 -28.57
CA VAL A 602 -28.02 22.00 -28.68
C VAL A 602 -28.73 22.05 -30.03
N PRO A 603 -28.48 21.10 -30.94
CA PRO A 603 -29.23 21.01 -32.18
C PRO A 603 -30.67 20.55 -31.92
N VAL A 604 -31.63 21.21 -32.55
CA VAL A 604 -33.05 20.83 -32.51
C VAL A 604 -33.36 19.96 -33.72
N GLY A 605 -33.14 18.65 -33.57
CA GLY A 605 -33.32 17.66 -34.62
C GLY A 605 -32.07 17.43 -35.48
N GLN A 606 -31.95 16.24 -36.07
CA GLN A 606 -30.73 15.76 -36.73
C GLN A 606 -30.25 16.67 -37.87
N SER A 607 -31.17 17.30 -38.60
CA SER A 607 -30.85 18.21 -39.70
C SER A 607 -30.08 19.46 -39.23
N SER A 608 -30.31 19.90 -37.99
CA SER A 608 -29.72 21.11 -37.41
C SER A 608 -28.29 20.90 -36.90
N MET A 609 -27.75 19.67 -36.94
CA MET A 609 -26.41 19.36 -36.42
C MET A 609 -25.31 20.11 -37.17
N SER A 610 -25.36 20.17 -38.50
CA SER A 610 -24.37 20.89 -39.31
C SER A 610 -24.30 22.38 -38.94
N LYS A 611 -25.44 23.00 -38.68
CA LYS A 611 -25.51 24.39 -38.22
C LYS A 611 -25.01 24.53 -36.79
N ALA A 612 -25.34 23.60 -35.89
CA ALA A 612 -24.82 23.61 -34.52
C ALA A 612 -23.28 23.48 -34.48
N ILE A 613 -22.69 22.68 -35.37
CA ILE A 613 -21.23 22.56 -35.53
C ILE A 613 -20.63 23.92 -35.94
N ASN A 614 -21.23 24.62 -36.89
CA ASN A 614 -20.75 25.96 -37.29
C ASN A 614 -20.83 26.97 -36.12
N VAL A 615 -21.93 26.92 -35.36
CA VAL A 615 -22.13 27.78 -34.19
C VAL A 615 -21.10 27.51 -33.10
N VAL A 616 -20.88 26.25 -32.73
CA VAL A 616 -19.90 25.90 -31.68
C VAL A 616 -18.46 26.19 -32.14
N GLN A 617 -18.15 25.96 -33.42
CA GLN A 617 -16.86 26.32 -34.00
C GLN A 617 -16.61 27.83 -33.90
N LYS A 618 -17.63 28.65 -34.17
CA LYS A 618 -17.54 30.11 -34.04
C LYS A 618 -17.25 30.52 -32.59
N LEU A 619 -17.91 29.91 -31.60
CA LEU A 619 -17.65 30.15 -30.17
C LEU A 619 -16.21 29.75 -29.78
N TRP A 620 -15.73 28.58 -30.21
CA TRP A 620 -14.36 28.16 -29.93
C TRP A 620 -13.32 29.07 -30.58
N SER A 621 -13.55 29.51 -31.82
CA SER A 621 -12.62 30.38 -32.55
C SER A 621 -12.42 31.75 -31.89
N THR A 622 -13.36 32.19 -31.05
CA THR A 622 -13.29 33.44 -30.29
C THR A 622 -12.85 33.24 -28.84
N GLY A 623 -12.50 32.01 -28.45
CA GLY A 623 -12.02 31.67 -27.12
C GLY A 623 -13.11 31.49 -26.06
N VAL A 624 -14.37 31.40 -26.47
CA VAL A 624 -15.49 31.08 -25.56
C VAL A 624 -15.49 29.57 -25.30
N SER A 625 -15.55 29.17 -24.03
CA SER A 625 -15.65 27.76 -23.67
C SER A 625 -17.06 27.27 -24.00
N ALA A 626 -17.22 26.37 -24.95
CA ALA A 626 -18.52 25.85 -25.34
C ALA A 626 -18.50 24.34 -25.52
N ASP A 627 -19.64 23.70 -25.33
CA ASP A 627 -19.84 22.27 -25.59
C ASP A 627 -21.02 22.06 -26.57
N ILE A 628 -21.12 20.89 -27.17
CA ILE A 628 -22.20 20.53 -28.09
C ILE A 628 -22.89 19.24 -27.65
N ALA A 629 -24.22 19.23 -27.65
CA ALA A 629 -24.97 18.01 -27.38
C ALA A 629 -24.87 17.04 -28.56
N TYR A 630 -24.24 15.87 -28.34
CA TYR A 630 -24.05 14.85 -29.38
C TYR A 630 -25.33 14.09 -29.74
N ASP A 631 -26.16 13.81 -28.72
CA ASP A 631 -27.38 13.03 -28.89
C ASP A 631 -28.58 13.95 -29.11
N VAL A 632 -29.03 14.00 -30.36
CA VAL A 632 -30.15 14.85 -30.79
C VAL A 632 -31.52 14.26 -30.42
N SER A 633 -31.54 13.02 -29.94
CA SER A 633 -32.76 12.34 -29.48
C SER A 633 -33.11 12.66 -28.03
N GLN A 634 -32.18 13.27 -27.28
CA GLN A 634 -32.40 13.65 -25.90
C GLN A 634 -33.51 14.70 -25.77
N SER A 635 -34.33 14.54 -24.73
CA SER A 635 -35.38 15.51 -24.45
C SER A 635 -34.78 16.84 -24.00
N GLN A 636 -35.56 17.92 -24.11
CA GLN A 636 -35.13 19.20 -23.57
C GLN A 636 -34.94 19.12 -22.05
N GLU A 637 -35.72 18.30 -21.36
CA GLU A 637 -35.63 18.12 -19.90
C GLU A 637 -34.31 17.43 -19.49
N THR A 638 -33.91 16.36 -20.18
CA THR A 638 -32.62 15.70 -19.90
C THR A 638 -31.44 16.62 -20.21
N THR A 639 -31.55 17.45 -21.25
CA THR A 639 -30.54 18.45 -21.60
C THR A 639 -30.45 19.55 -20.53
N LEU A 640 -31.59 19.99 -19.98
CA LEU A 640 -31.63 20.96 -18.88
C LEU A 640 -31.08 20.38 -17.59
N ASP A 641 -31.36 19.11 -17.29
CA ASP A 641 -30.76 18.38 -16.16
C ASP A 641 -29.25 18.28 -16.30
N HIS A 642 -28.77 17.94 -17.49
CA HIS A 642 -27.34 17.97 -17.81
C HIS A 642 -26.75 19.35 -17.57
N CYS A 643 -27.40 20.43 -18.04
CA CYS A 643 -26.92 21.80 -17.82
C CYS A 643 -26.88 22.16 -16.34
N ARG A 644 -27.90 21.77 -15.56
CA ARG A 644 -27.94 22.00 -14.09
C ARG A 644 -26.81 21.28 -13.38
N LEU A 645 -26.59 19.99 -13.67
CA LEU A 645 -25.50 19.20 -13.09
C LEU A 645 -24.12 19.72 -13.52
N ALA A 646 -24.00 20.13 -14.79
CA ALA A 646 -22.78 20.69 -15.35
C ALA A 646 -22.51 22.14 -14.90
N GLY A 647 -23.50 22.84 -14.33
CA GLY A 647 -23.39 24.24 -13.90
C GLY A 647 -23.49 25.26 -15.05
N ILE A 648 -23.93 24.81 -16.23
CA ILE A 648 -23.99 25.59 -17.47
C ILE A 648 -25.18 26.55 -17.40
N THR A 649 -24.87 27.85 -17.47
CA THR A 649 -25.89 28.91 -17.35
C THR A 649 -26.41 29.44 -18.69
N CYS A 650 -25.84 29.01 -19.82
CA CYS A 650 -26.21 29.46 -21.16
C CYS A 650 -26.38 28.28 -22.12
N VAL A 651 -27.52 28.18 -22.80
CA VAL A 651 -27.82 27.12 -23.77
C VAL A 651 -28.29 27.75 -25.08
N ALA A 652 -27.58 27.47 -26.17
CA ALA A 652 -27.88 27.91 -27.52
C ALA A 652 -28.60 26.79 -28.29
N LEU A 653 -29.92 26.92 -28.45
CA LEU A 653 -30.76 26.03 -29.23
C LEU A 653 -30.68 26.40 -30.72
N VAL A 654 -30.16 25.49 -31.54
CA VAL A 654 -29.94 25.71 -32.97
C VAL A 654 -30.96 24.91 -33.77
N SER A 655 -31.75 25.59 -34.59
CA SER A 655 -32.73 24.96 -35.50
C SER A 655 -32.57 25.49 -36.92
N ASP A 656 -32.76 24.62 -37.91
CA ASP A 656 -32.84 25.00 -39.32
C ASP A 656 -34.08 25.86 -39.63
N LYS A 657 -35.15 25.70 -38.85
CA LYS A 657 -36.41 26.45 -39.03
C LYS A 657 -36.30 27.93 -38.69
N GLU A 658 -35.26 28.33 -37.95
CA GLU A 658 -35.14 29.69 -37.41
C GLU A 658 -34.28 30.66 -38.25
N GLY A 659 -33.82 30.24 -39.44
CA GLY A 659 -33.03 31.10 -40.34
C GLY A 659 -31.67 31.45 -39.74
N ASN A 660 -31.28 32.73 -39.73
CA ASN A 660 -30.00 33.21 -39.15
C ASN A 660 -30.09 33.54 -37.65
N TYR A 661 -31.09 33.01 -36.95
CA TYR A 661 -31.27 33.23 -35.52
C TYR A 661 -31.00 31.95 -34.73
N VAL A 662 -30.55 32.14 -33.49
CA VAL A 662 -30.33 31.12 -32.47
C VAL A 662 -31.13 31.50 -31.23
N LYS A 663 -31.83 30.53 -30.64
CA LYS A 663 -32.54 30.72 -29.38
C LYS A 663 -31.58 30.48 -28.23
N VAL A 664 -31.34 31.48 -27.41
CA VAL A 664 -30.48 31.36 -26.23
C VAL A 664 -31.35 31.34 -24.97
N LYS A 665 -31.26 30.24 -24.23
CA LYS A 665 -31.81 30.10 -22.89
C LYS A 665 -30.71 30.41 -21.87
N SER A 666 -30.98 31.32 -20.94
CA SER A 666 -30.09 31.62 -19.82
C SER A 666 -30.76 31.28 -18.49
N PHE A 667 -29.98 30.71 -17.58
CA PHE A 667 -30.38 30.29 -16.25
C PHE A 667 -29.64 31.14 -15.20
N GLU A 668 -30.38 31.98 -14.47
CA GLU A 668 -29.87 32.77 -13.35
C GLU A 668 -30.67 32.40 -12.11
N LYS A 669 -30.08 31.59 -11.21
CA LYS A 669 -30.77 31.03 -10.04
C LYS A 669 -32.08 30.33 -10.47
N ASP A 670 -33.23 30.82 -10.02
CA ASP A 670 -34.57 30.29 -10.37
C ASP A 670 -35.21 30.97 -11.58
N ARG A 671 -34.55 31.95 -12.22
CA ARG A 671 -35.10 32.68 -13.37
C ARG A 671 -34.55 32.12 -14.68
N GLN A 672 -35.46 31.66 -15.53
CA GLN A 672 -35.16 31.30 -16.90
C GLN A 672 -35.55 32.44 -17.84
N SER A 673 -34.63 32.84 -18.71
CA SER A 673 -34.91 33.80 -19.79
C SER A 673 -34.56 33.18 -21.13
N GLU A 674 -35.40 33.43 -22.13
CA GLU A 674 -35.18 32.97 -23.50
C GLU A 674 -35.17 34.20 -24.42
N LYS A 675 -34.11 34.32 -25.22
CA LYS A 675 -33.95 35.40 -26.20
C LYS A 675 -33.61 34.82 -27.56
N ARG A 676 -34.19 35.41 -28.60
CA ARG A 676 -33.85 35.10 -29.99
C ARG A 676 -32.76 36.06 -30.45
N ILE A 677 -31.60 35.52 -30.81
CA ILE A 677 -30.38 36.30 -31.06
C ILE A 677 -29.88 36.00 -32.48
N PRO A 678 -29.48 37.02 -33.27
CA PRO A 678 -28.81 36.81 -34.54
C PRO A 678 -27.52 36.00 -34.36
N GLU A 679 -27.23 35.08 -35.26
CA GLU A 679 -25.99 34.26 -35.20
C GLU A 679 -24.72 35.13 -35.27
N SER A 680 -24.80 36.34 -35.86
CA SER A 680 -23.72 37.34 -35.84
C SER A 680 -23.36 37.76 -34.42
N ASP A 681 -24.36 37.95 -33.56
CA ASP A 681 -24.25 38.62 -32.26
C ASP A 681 -24.16 37.61 -31.09
N LEU A 682 -24.30 36.32 -31.39
CA LEU A 682 -24.31 35.24 -30.40
C LEU A 682 -23.04 35.24 -29.53
N VAL A 683 -21.88 35.42 -30.14
CA VAL A 683 -20.59 35.45 -29.43
C VAL A 683 -20.56 36.59 -28.42
N ASP A 684 -20.89 37.81 -28.86
CA ASP A 684 -20.90 39.00 -28.00
C ASP A 684 -21.90 38.86 -26.86
N HIS A 685 -23.06 38.26 -27.13
CA HIS A 685 -24.06 37.99 -26.11
C HIS A 685 -23.56 37.02 -25.03
N VAL A 686 -22.94 35.90 -25.43
CA VAL A 686 -22.40 34.92 -24.48
C VAL A 686 -21.28 35.54 -23.64
N ILE A 687 -20.36 36.29 -24.27
CA ILE A 687 -19.28 37.00 -23.57
C ILE A 687 -19.84 38.03 -22.58
N GLN A 688 -20.84 38.82 -22.98
CA GLN A 688 -21.47 39.81 -22.11
C GLN A 688 -22.08 39.14 -20.87
N LYS A 689 -22.83 38.05 -21.07
CA LYS A 689 -23.44 37.24 -19.99
C LYS A 689 -22.38 36.69 -19.03
N CYS A 690 -21.30 36.10 -19.54
CA CYS A 690 -20.21 35.59 -18.70
C CYS A 690 -19.50 36.69 -17.89
N ARG A 691 -19.31 37.88 -18.47
CA ARG A 691 -18.70 39.04 -17.78
C ARG A 691 -19.57 39.54 -16.63
N THR A 692 -20.89 39.67 -16.82
CA THR A 692 -21.81 40.06 -15.75
C THR A 692 -21.76 39.12 -14.55
N LYS A 693 -21.69 37.80 -14.78
CA LYS A 693 -21.53 36.80 -13.71
C LYS A 693 -20.22 37.00 -12.92
N PHE A 694 -19.13 37.31 -13.62
CA PHE A 694 -17.81 37.56 -13.01
C PHE A 694 -17.78 38.86 -12.17
N PHE A 695 -18.51 39.90 -12.57
CA PHE A 695 -18.61 41.15 -11.82
C PHE A 695 -19.55 41.05 -10.61
N GLU A 696 -20.67 40.33 -10.72
CA GLU A 696 -21.60 40.11 -9.61
C GLU A 696 -20.97 39.26 -8.49
N GLU A 697 -20.21 38.21 -8.82
CA GLU A 697 -19.45 37.42 -7.82
C GLU A 697 -18.40 38.26 -7.07
N ARG A 698 -17.91 39.35 -7.67
CA ARG A 698 -16.94 40.27 -7.06
C ARG A 698 -17.63 41.35 -6.21
N ASN A 699 -18.77 41.89 -6.67
CA ASN A 699 -19.53 42.93 -5.95
C ASN A 699 -20.24 42.42 -4.69
N ILE A 700 -20.72 41.17 -4.68
CA ILE A 700 -21.30 40.57 -3.46
C ILE A 700 -20.26 40.54 -2.32
N ARG A 701 -18.97 40.38 -2.65
CA ARG A 701 -17.86 40.34 -1.69
C ARG A 701 -17.53 41.71 -1.09
N GLU A 702 -17.64 42.79 -1.86
CA GLU A 702 -17.40 44.16 -1.35
C GLU A 702 -18.55 44.63 -0.43
N ILE A 703 -19.79 44.23 -0.72
CA ILE A 703 -20.95 44.60 0.11
C ILE A 703 -20.93 43.87 1.46
N SER A 704 -20.43 42.63 1.53
CA SER A 704 -20.28 41.90 2.80
C SER A 704 -19.26 42.52 3.77
N GLU A 705 -18.24 43.24 3.29
CA GLU A 705 -17.31 43.98 4.14
C GLU A 705 -17.94 45.24 4.79
N SER A 706 -19.06 45.73 4.24
CA SER A 706 -19.74 46.94 4.73
C SER A 706 -20.80 46.70 5.81
N ILE A 707 -21.31 45.47 5.95
CA ILE A 707 -22.45 45.13 6.82
C ILE A 707 -22.01 44.56 8.19
N SER A 708 -20.74 44.17 8.37
CA SER A 708 -20.23 43.62 9.64
C SER A 708 -19.93 44.66 10.74
N LEU A 709 -20.58 45.82 10.70
CA LEU A 709 -20.51 46.87 11.72
C LEU A 709 -21.91 47.28 12.20
N GLN A 710 -22.70 46.33 12.70
CA GLN A 710 -23.75 46.63 13.68
C GLN A 710 -24.18 45.36 14.45
N ASN A 711 -23.95 45.39 15.77
CA ASN A 711 -24.28 44.35 16.75
C ASN A 711 -25.74 43.89 16.68
N PRO A 712 -26.05 42.60 16.94
CA PRO A 712 -27.38 42.20 17.37
C PRO A 712 -27.39 41.93 18.89
N LYS A 713 -28.10 42.80 19.63
CA LYS A 713 -28.71 42.42 20.91
C LYS A 713 -29.91 41.52 20.62
N GLY A 714 -30.05 40.47 21.43
CA GLY A 714 -31.03 39.41 21.24
C GLY A 714 -32.49 39.84 21.29
N SER A 715 -33.32 39.04 20.65
CA SER A 715 -34.74 38.92 20.95
C SER A 715 -35.20 37.51 20.58
N LEU A 716 -35.69 36.79 21.59
CA LEU A 716 -36.44 35.55 21.48
C LEU A 716 -37.86 35.88 21.00
N LEU A 717 -38.33 35.28 19.91
CA LEU A 717 -39.76 35.05 19.70
C LEU A 717 -40.00 33.70 19.03
N ASN A 718 -40.81 32.89 19.71
CA ASN A 718 -41.40 31.64 19.25
C ASN A 718 -42.33 31.87 18.06
N THR A 719 -42.31 30.97 17.08
CA THR A 719 -43.53 30.55 16.37
C THR A 719 -43.46 29.08 15.99
N THR A 720 -44.55 28.41 16.32
CA THR A 720 -44.93 27.02 16.18
C THR A 720 -45.24 26.59 14.74
N GLY A 721 -44.82 25.37 14.39
CA GLY A 721 -45.61 24.37 13.64
C GLY A 721 -46.07 24.68 12.21
N SER A 722 -45.45 24.02 11.23
CA SER A 722 -46.16 23.24 10.19
C SER A 722 -45.14 22.41 9.43
N SER A 723 -45.34 21.09 9.47
CA SER A 723 -44.57 20.10 8.73
C SER A 723 -45.25 19.91 7.39
N GLU A 724 -44.60 20.31 6.29
CA GLU A 724 -44.94 19.81 4.96
C GLU A 724 -43.69 19.27 4.27
N GLN A 725 -43.89 18.10 3.65
CA GLN A 725 -42.91 17.20 3.10
C GLN A 725 -42.39 17.73 1.76
N HIS A 726 -41.06 17.78 1.59
CA HIS A 726 -40.43 17.74 0.27
C HIS A 726 -39.65 16.44 0.12
N GLY A 727 -40.14 15.58 -0.77
CA GLY A 727 -39.56 14.28 -1.06
C GLY A 727 -38.27 14.39 -1.86
N SER A 728 -37.19 13.83 -1.32
CA SER A 728 -36.04 13.39 -2.11
C SER A 728 -36.30 11.96 -2.56
N SER A 729 -36.25 11.70 -3.86
CA SER A 729 -36.29 10.35 -4.42
C SER A 729 -35.04 9.58 -3.98
N GLY A 730 -35.15 8.90 -2.85
CA GLY A 730 -34.14 8.03 -2.27
C GLY A 730 -34.62 6.58 -2.32
N MET A 731 -33.70 5.66 -2.57
CA MET A 731 -33.91 4.22 -2.56
C MET A 731 -34.64 3.79 -1.26
N ASN A 732 -35.79 3.12 -1.36
CA ASN A 732 -36.58 2.67 -0.20
C ASN A 732 -35.88 1.48 0.48
N MET A 733 -34.90 1.73 1.35
CA MET A 733 -34.37 0.72 2.26
C MET A 733 -35.29 0.61 3.48
N ASN A 734 -35.97 -0.52 3.60
CA ASN A 734 -36.85 -0.81 4.70
C ASN A 734 -36.00 -1.34 5.88
N VAL A 735 -36.03 -0.63 7.01
CA VAL A 735 -35.23 -0.96 8.20
C VAL A 735 -36.18 -1.48 9.27
N ASN A 736 -36.13 -2.79 9.53
CA ASN A 736 -36.89 -3.40 10.61
C ASN A 736 -36.03 -3.52 11.87
N VAL A 737 -36.36 -2.75 12.91
CA VAL A 737 -35.68 -2.80 14.21
C VAL A 737 -36.31 -3.87 15.10
N ILE A 738 -35.53 -4.92 15.37
CA ILE A 738 -35.88 -6.03 16.26
C ILE A 738 -35.09 -5.85 17.56
N SER A 739 -35.76 -5.45 18.64
CA SER A 739 -35.14 -5.22 19.95
C SER A 739 -35.64 -6.21 21.00
N PRO A 740 -34.82 -6.62 21.98
CA PRO A 740 -35.24 -7.53 23.04
C PRO A 740 -36.22 -6.87 24.03
N GLU A 741 -36.24 -5.53 24.09
CA GLU A 741 -37.13 -4.71 24.92
C GLU A 741 -37.84 -3.64 24.06
N LYS A 742 -38.94 -3.06 24.54
CA LYS A 742 -39.66 -1.99 23.81
C LYS A 742 -38.80 -0.72 23.74
N VAL A 743 -38.29 -0.41 22.55
CA VAL A 743 -37.54 0.83 22.26
C VAL A 743 -38.51 1.99 22.01
N SER A 744 -38.18 3.19 22.49
CA SER A 744 -38.98 4.39 22.24
C SER A 744 -39.02 4.75 20.75
N SER A 745 -40.09 5.40 20.29
CA SER A 745 -40.23 5.83 18.89
C SER A 745 -39.12 6.77 18.44
N SER A 746 -38.59 7.61 19.33
CA SER A 746 -37.45 8.50 19.05
C SER A 746 -36.14 7.75 18.88
N ALA A 747 -35.87 6.74 19.72
CA ALA A 747 -34.68 5.91 19.59
C ALA A 747 -34.73 5.02 18.34
N ARG A 748 -35.91 4.48 18.00
CA ARG A 748 -36.12 3.70 16.77
C ARG A 748 -35.81 4.52 15.51
N ARG A 749 -36.37 5.74 15.40
CA ARG A 749 -36.05 6.67 14.30
C ARG A 749 -34.57 7.02 14.22
N ARG A 750 -33.90 7.17 15.37
CA ARG A 750 -32.47 7.45 15.42
C ARG A 750 -31.64 6.28 14.85
N TYR A 751 -31.98 5.04 15.23
CA TYR A 751 -31.32 3.86 14.68
C TYR A 751 -31.59 3.73 13.18
N GLU A 752 -32.83 3.90 12.73
CA GLU A 752 -33.19 3.86 11.30
C GLU A 752 -32.38 4.89 10.49
N THR A 753 -32.29 6.14 10.96
CA THR A 753 -31.53 7.20 10.29
C THR A 753 -30.03 6.90 10.26
N GLN A 754 -29.47 6.40 11.38
CA GLN A 754 -28.06 6.01 11.48
C GLN A 754 -27.73 4.87 10.51
N ILE A 755 -28.61 3.87 10.43
CA ILE A 755 -28.45 2.70 9.56
C ILE A 755 -28.55 3.08 8.10
N GLN A 756 -29.55 3.89 7.72
CA GLN A 756 -29.70 4.40 6.36
C GLN A 756 -28.45 5.18 5.93
N THR A 757 -27.93 6.06 6.78
CA THR A 757 -26.70 6.82 6.50
C THR A 757 -25.49 5.90 6.32
N ARG A 758 -25.37 4.83 7.13
CA ARG A 758 -24.24 3.89 7.08
C ARG A 758 -24.29 2.96 5.87
N LEU A 759 -25.48 2.49 5.52
CA LEU A 759 -25.69 1.54 4.43
C LEU A 759 -26.00 2.22 3.08
N GLN A 760 -26.03 3.55 3.03
CA GLN A 760 -26.21 4.33 1.80
C GLN A 760 -25.22 3.93 0.68
N ASN A 761 -23.97 3.63 1.05
CA ASN A 761 -22.92 3.17 0.13
C ASN A 761 -23.08 1.70 -0.29
N LEU A 762 -23.83 0.89 0.46
CA LEU A 762 -24.10 -0.49 0.11
C LEU A 762 -25.18 -0.57 -0.98
N GLY A 763 -26.22 0.26 -0.86
CA GLY A 763 -27.30 0.38 -1.84
C GLY A 763 -26.82 0.84 -3.21
N SER A 764 -25.85 1.75 -3.27
CA SER A 764 -25.26 2.22 -4.54
C SER A 764 -24.44 1.15 -5.28
N ASN A 765 -23.82 0.20 -4.56
CA ASN A 765 -23.01 -0.86 -5.16
C ASN A 765 -23.84 -2.07 -5.67
N LEU A 766 -25.09 -2.21 -5.22
CA LEU A 766 -25.98 -3.33 -5.56
C LEU A 766 -26.97 -3.01 -6.69
N GLN A 767 -26.78 -1.89 -7.40
CA GLN A 767 -27.71 -1.30 -8.39
C GLN A 767 -28.16 -2.19 -9.57
N ASN A 768 -27.63 -3.41 -9.73
CA ASN A 768 -27.87 -4.21 -10.93
C ASN A 768 -28.83 -5.41 -10.75
N LYS A 769 -29.39 -5.70 -9.58
CA LYS A 769 -30.44 -6.74 -9.46
C LYS A 769 -31.50 -6.40 -8.40
N SER A 770 -32.70 -6.04 -8.89
CA SER A 770 -34.03 -6.06 -8.23
C SER A 770 -34.20 -5.39 -6.86
N ASN A 771 -35.17 -4.48 -6.81
CA ASN A 771 -35.74 -3.86 -5.61
C ASN A 771 -36.08 -4.89 -4.52
N ASP A 772 -35.41 -4.75 -3.38
CA ASP A 772 -35.89 -4.88 -2.00
C ASP A 772 -34.68 -5.31 -1.15
N ILE A 773 -33.92 -4.34 -0.63
CA ILE A 773 -32.90 -4.62 0.39
C ILE A 773 -33.59 -4.48 1.74
N GLU A 774 -33.74 -5.60 2.46
CA GLU A 774 -34.35 -5.61 3.78
C GLU A 774 -33.26 -5.60 4.87
N VAL A 775 -33.31 -4.62 5.75
CA VAL A 775 -32.32 -4.46 6.82
C VAL A 775 -32.94 -4.82 8.16
N LEU A 776 -32.45 -5.90 8.77
CA LEU A 776 -32.80 -6.32 10.12
C LEU A 776 -31.81 -5.71 11.11
N ALA A 777 -32.27 -4.72 11.87
CA ALA A 777 -31.47 -4.02 12.87
C ALA A 777 -31.64 -4.68 14.25
N VAL A 778 -30.55 -5.20 14.82
CA VAL A 778 -30.56 -6.05 16.02
C VAL A 778 -29.59 -5.57 17.11
N ASP A 779 -29.92 -5.87 18.37
CA ASP A 779 -29.07 -5.66 19.56
C ASP A 779 -28.19 -6.88 19.84
N LEU A 780 -27.31 -7.20 18.89
CA LEU A 780 -26.34 -8.29 19.03
C LEU A 780 -24.92 -7.75 18.90
N GLN A 781 -23.99 -8.33 19.64
CA GLN A 781 -22.56 -8.05 19.45
C GLN A 781 -22.07 -8.65 18.13
N LYS A 782 -21.01 -8.06 17.57
CA LYS A 782 -20.38 -8.52 16.33
C LYS A 782 -20.04 -10.01 16.33
N GLU A 783 -19.52 -10.56 17.43
CA GLU A 783 -19.16 -11.98 17.52
C GLU A 783 -20.39 -12.88 17.36
N THR A 784 -21.52 -12.49 17.96
CA THR A 784 -22.79 -13.23 17.85
C THR A 784 -23.40 -13.10 16.46
N LEU A 785 -23.28 -11.93 15.83
CA LEU A 785 -23.83 -11.64 14.50
C LEU A 785 -23.14 -12.49 13.41
N ILE A 786 -21.83 -12.76 13.55
CA ILE A 786 -21.08 -13.61 12.61
C ILE A 786 -21.62 -15.05 12.57
N ASN A 787 -22.13 -15.57 13.70
CA ASN A 787 -22.66 -16.95 13.75
C ASN A 787 -23.89 -17.16 12.87
N PHE A 788 -24.63 -16.09 12.53
CA PHE A 788 -25.79 -16.18 11.61
C PHE A 788 -25.39 -16.49 10.17
N LEU A 789 -24.09 -16.44 9.82
CA LEU A 789 -23.59 -16.90 8.52
C LEU A 789 -23.62 -18.43 8.36
N SER A 790 -23.82 -19.17 9.45
CA SER A 790 -23.98 -20.63 9.42
C SER A 790 -25.39 -21.09 9.07
N LEU A 791 -26.32 -20.16 8.81
CA LEU A 791 -27.66 -20.48 8.36
C LEU A 791 -27.64 -20.91 6.89
N GLU A 792 -28.29 -22.03 6.60
CA GLU A 792 -28.44 -22.57 5.26
C GLU A 792 -29.84 -22.24 4.71
N PHE A 793 -29.91 -21.76 3.47
CA PHE A 793 -31.15 -21.24 2.87
C PHE A 793 -31.71 -22.11 1.72
N ASP A 794 -31.09 -23.26 1.44
CA ASP A 794 -31.42 -24.10 0.27
C ASP A 794 -32.78 -24.81 0.39
N SER A 795 -33.21 -25.16 1.60
CA SER A 795 -34.53 -25.76 1.88
C SER A 795 -35.05 -25.40 3.28
N GLU A 796 -36.37 -25.48 3.47
CA GLU A 796 -37.01 -25.20 4.78
C GLU A 796 -36.55 -26.17 5.88
N GLU A 797 -36.25 -27.42 5.52
CA GLU A 797 -35.72 -28.43 6.45
C GLU A 797 -34.27 -28.12 6.87
N GLN A 798 -33.40 -27.72 5.92
CA GLN A 798 -32.01 -27.31 6.21
C GLN A 798 -31.94 -26.01 7.01
N PHE A 799 -32.80 -25.03 6.71
CA PHE A 799 -32.91 -23.80 7.50
C PHE A 799 -33.31 -24.12 8.94
N ASN A 800 -34.35 -24.94 9.14
CA ASN A 800 -34.79 -25.32 10.49
C ASN A 800 -33.72 -26.12 11.26
N SER A 801 -32.91 -26.94 10.58
CA SER A 801 -31.78 -27.68 11.17
C SER A 801 -30.63 -26.75 11.58
N SER A 802 -30.23 -25.82 10.70
CA SER A 802 -29.19 -24.83 10.98
C SER A 802 -29.60 -23.85 12.09
N VAL A 803 -30.87 -23.43 12.15
CA VAL A 803 -31.42 -22.62 13.26
C VAL A 803 -31.35 -23.38 14.60
N LYS A 804 -31.70 -24.67 14.65
CA LYS A 804 -31.57 -25.48 15.88
C LYS A 804 -30.11 -25.55 16.36
N THR A 805 -29.16 -25.67 15.42
CA THR A 805 -27.72 -25.71 15.72
C THR A 805 -27.20 -24.35 16.20
N LEU A 806 -27.70 -23.25 15.65
CA LEU A 806 -27.36 -21.89 16.08
C LEU A 806 -27.89 -21.60 17.50
N LEU A 807 -29.15 -21.95 17.77
CA LEU A 807 -29.82 -21.69 19.04
C LEU A 807 -29.27 -22.54 20.20
N SER A 808 -28.66 -23.70 19.92
CA SER A 808 -28.02 -24.53 20.94
C SER A 808 -26.67 -23.97 21.41
N ARG A 809 -26.01 -23.16 20.58
CA ARG A 809 -24.68 -22.59 20.86
C ARG A 809 -24.70 -21.21 21.53
N LEU A 810 -25.85 -20.52 21.57
CA LEU A 810 -25.94 -19.11 21.97
C LEU A 810 -26.98 -18.85 23.08
N PRO A 811 -26.69 -17.94 24.03
CA PRO A 811 -27.66 -17.51 25.06
C PRO A 811 -28.79 -16.65 24.47
N LYS A 812 -29.92 -16.51 25.19
CA LYS A 812 -31.12 -15.72 24.80
C LYS A 812 -31.90 -16.28 23.60
N GLN A 813 -32.23 -17.57 23.63
CA GLN A 813 -32.93 -18.29 22.55
C GLN A 813 -34.23 -17.64 22.05
N ARG A 814 -35.03 -16.97 22.90
CA ARG A 814 -36.28 -16.31 22.45
C ARG A 814 -36.04 -15.13 21.51
N TYR A 815 -35.05 -14.29 21.80
CA TYR A 815 -34.72 -13.13 20.98
C TYR A 815 -34.06 -13.55 19.67
N LEU A 816 -33.11 -14.50 19.75
CA LEU A 816 -32.48 -15.08 18.57
C LEU A 816 -33.50 -15.77 17.66
N LYS A 817 -34.48 -16.48 18.24
CA LYS A 817 -35.58 -17.09 17.48
C LYS A 817 -36.40 -16.05 16.72
N SER A 818 -36.75 -14.92 17.34
CA SER A 818 -37.45 -13.83 16.66
C SER A 818 -36.67 -13.24 15.48
N ILE A 819 -35.33 -13.20 15.58
CA ILE A 819 -34.47 -12.76 14.46
C ILE A 819 -34.49 -13.82 13.35
N CYS A 820 -34.37 -15.11 13.70
CA CYS A 820 -34.46 -16.21 12.73
C CYS A 820 -35.82 -16.26 12.04
N ASP A 821 -36.93 -15.99 12.73
CA ASP A 821 -38.29 -15.97 12.19
C ASP A 821 -38.43 -14.84 11.14
N GLU A 822 -37.85 -13.65 11.39
CA GLU A 822 -37.82 -12.55 10.43
C GLU A 822 -36.90 -12.85 9.24
N ILE A 823 -35.73 -13.46 9.48
CA ILE A 823 -34.84 -13.93 8.39
C ILE A 823 -35.58 -14.95 7.52
N HIS A 824 -36.30 -15.91 8.12
CA HIS A 824 -37.11 -16.88 7.40
C HIS A 824 -38.19 -16.20 6.57
N HIS A 825 -38.90 -15.22 7.14
CA HIS A 825 -39.92 -14.46 6.43
C HIS A 825 -39.37 -13.76 5.19
N TYR A 826 -38.21 -13.10 5.29
CA TYR A 826 -37.64 -12.38 4.16
C TYR A 826 -36.93 -13.29 3.15
N LYS A 827 -36.14 -14.27 3.59
CA LYS A 827 -35.37 -15.16 2.69
C LYS A 827 -36.19 -16.30 2.09
N ILE A 828 -37.04 -16.96 2.88
CA ILE A 828 -37.77 -18.15 2.44
C ILE A 828 -39.18 -17.79 1.98
N THR A 829 -39.93 -16.99 2.75
CA THR A 829 -41.33 -16.65 2.39
C THR A 829 -41.42 -15.57 1.30
N LYS A 830 -40.70 -14.45 1.45
CA LYS A 830 -40.71 -13.33 0.48
C LYS A 830 -39.65 -13.43 -0.62
N LYS A 831 -38.68 -14.34 -0.48
CA LYS A 831 -37.57 -14.55 -1.44
C LYS A 831 -36.80 -13.26 -1.77
N VAL A 832 -36.54 -12.45 -0.76
CA VAL A 832 -35.78 -11.20 -0.90
C VAL A 832 -34.32 -11.51 -1.24
N ALA A 833 -33.81 -10.90 -2.31
CA ALA A 833 -32.47 -11.17 -2.83
C ALA A 833 -31.37 -10.84 -1.80
N VAL A 834 -31.54 -9.76 -1.03
CA VAL A 834 -30.52 -9.29 -0.07
C VAL A 834 -31.17 -8.99 1.28
N VAL A 835 -30.77 -9.74 2.31
CA VAL A 835 -31.12 -9.43 3.70
C VAL A 835 -29.85 -9.00 4.43
N VAL A 836 -29.86 -7.80 5.01
CA VAL A 836 -28.74 -7.26 5.77
C VAL A 836 -29.04 -7.38 7.25
N LEU A 837 -28.19 -8.10 7.98
CA LEU A 837 -28.26 -8.15 9.43
C LEU A 837 -27.29 -7.11 10.01
N TYR A 838 -27.83 -6.08 10.65
CA TYR A 838 -27.09 -4.91 11.14
C TYR A 838 -27.14 -4.84 12.68
N SER A 839 -25.98 -4.78 13.34
CA SER A 839 -25.86 -4.50 14.76
C SER A 839 -25.82 -2.99 15.00
N TYR A 840 -26.84 -2.45 15.68
CA TYR A 840 -26.83 -1.06 16.13
C TYR A 840 -26.02 -0.84 17.42
N LYS A 841 -25.45 -1.90 18.00
CA LYS A 841 -24.57 -1.82 19.16
C LYS A 841 -23.12 -1.56 18.76
N ASP A 842 -22.64 -2.28 17.75
CA ASP A 842 -21.25 -2.24 17.29
C ASP A 842 -21.07 -1.56 15.92
N ASP A 843 -22.17 -1.10 15.32
CA ASP A 843 -22.18 -0.43 14.01
C ASP A 843 -21.52 -1.30 12.92
N TYR A 844 -21.89 -2.58 12.95
CA TYR A 844 -21.35 -3.66 12.13
C TYR A 844 -22.49 -4.40 11.43
N TYR A 845 -22.28 -4.81 10.18
CA TYR A 845 -23.29 -5.55 9.42
C TYR A 845 -22.70 -6.73 8.65
N LYS A 846 -23.57 -7.69 8.33
CA LYS A 846 -23.31 -8.77 7.39
C LYS A 846 -24.48 -8.89 6.42
N ILE A 847 -24.14 -9.30 5.21
CA ILE A 847 -25.10 -9.61 4.16
C ILE A 847 -25.34 -11.12 4.20
N LEU A 848 -26.61 -11.50 4.31
CA LEU A 848 -27.06 -12.87 4.09
C LEU A 848 -27.49 -12.94 2.62
N LEU A 849 -26.67 -13.60 1.79
CA LEU A 849 -26.95 -13.81 0.37
C LEU A 849 -27.87 -15.01 0.18
#